data_AF-A0A2A5W8X0-F1
#
_entry.id   AF-A0A2A5W8X0-F1
#
_cell.length_a   1.000
_cell.length_b   1.000
_cell.length_c   1.000
_cell.angle_alpha   90.00
_cell.angle_beta   90.00
_cell.angle_gamma   90.00
#
_symmetry.space_group_name_H-M   'P 1'
#
loop_
_entity.id
_entity.type
_entity.pdbx_description
1 polymer ?
#
loop_
_entity_poly.entity_id
_entity_poly.type
_entity_poly.pdbx_seq_one_letter_code
_entity_poly.pdbx_strand_id
1 'polypeptide(L)'
;MNDLAADVRALAEARAARIKALGQERGGRADRASHWTDLTTVMLGSEFIARTLSGNPALLDKLDAAARPSDPKALRQQIDDLRGDREEIGAALRRIRQEQIVLLGWRDLVGKAPLSEVLETLSTLADAAIDAALKCAHLELVNRFGQPIGENSGKPVQLTVLGLGKLGGRELNMSSDIDLVFAYRENGSTDGTQSISNHEFFIKLGQALIDILQTPTADGLVFRVDMRLRPNGDSGPLALSFDAIDHYFLTHGREWERYALIKARPVAGDIASGMELLGSLRPFIYRKYLDFGAFESIRSMKTLIDRELAKKSLTGNVKLGRGGIREIEFIIQSHQLIYGGRNAALRTASLYAALAALEEGGMLDRADGDRLRSHYDYLRVLEHRLQIMDDAQTHSIPVEPLARTRIALAMCYPDNVDFESALASVNDDVHQLFRSVFHHHRGSLPDDQDSLFADLWDETLAPEDQLTQFTALGFQDPQQVQTLLAGIRDSRFYQAFSREGRERLDALMPLALKRCAQTESPDTAISRVLFVIESIGRRSAYLALLTENELALSQLVRLVSASSEISHWIASHPVILDELIDPITAYQPQACSEICQELARKLDSQDGEDLEAAMEILREYRQAYSLRIAAADVAQLLEIETAGASLSALAEAVLCHALVIAERTLKTPAAPHGSAELGIIAYGKLGSQELGYHSDLDIVFVYEQPDAEDPQAAAARRHYFGRLAQRLAHILTTHTPAGEAYSIDTRLRPGGSSGTVVTPIKAYHEYLSTSAWTFEHQALVRARMITGSDALRQRFEEIRHRVLCQPRETSKLQRAMRDMRQRMRQHHSRHSGSDFDLKHDAGGIVDIEFLCQYLVLKFAHQTPALTRHRGNLRILSELAASGGIASETAKTLSDTLAQYLSKENELKLGRRKALLPETSFAPEREAIQRLWREELEHTSS
;
A
#
# COMPACT_ATOMS: atom_id res chain seq x y z
N MET A 1 -27.78 17.10 -46.79
CA MET A 1 -27.41 16.48 -48.08
C MET A 1 -27.24 17.50 -49.21
N ASN A 2 -28.09 18.52 -49.32
CA ASN A 2 -27.96 19.51 -50.42
C ASN A 2 -26.68 20.36 -50.35
N ASP A 3 -26.11 20.53 -49.14
CA ASP A 3 -24.89 21.30 -48.88
C ASP A 3 -23.59 20.48 -48.90
N LEU A 4 -23.65 19.20 -49.32
CA LEU A 4 -22.45 18.36 -49.44
C LEU A 4 -21.63 18.71 -50.69
N ALA A 5 -20.31 18.59 -50.59
CA ALA A 5 -19.42 18.65 -51.76
C ALA A 5 -19.88 17.65 -52.85
N ALA A 6 -19.81 18.07 -54.11
CA ALA A 6 -20.47 17.37 -55.22
C ALA A 6 -19.93 15.95 -55.45
N ASP A 7 -18.63 15.75 -55.23
CA ASP A 7 -17.91 14.49 -55.27
C ASP A 7 -18.32 13.53 -54.14
N VAL A 8 -18.45 14.02 -52.92
CA VAL A 8 -18.91 13.25 -51.75
C VAL A 8 -20.34 12.75 -51.94
N ARG A 9 -21.23 13.63 -52.40
CA ARG A 9 -22.63 13.30 -52.70
C ARG A 9 -22.72 12.26 -53.83
N ALA A 10 -22.00 12.47 -54.92
CA ALA A 10 -22.00 11.54 -56.05
C ALA A 10 -21.54 10.13 -55.64
N LEU A 11 -20.51 10.02 -54.78
CA LEU A 11 -20.03 8.74 -54.27
C LEU A 11 -21.10 8.01 -53.44
N ALA A 12 -21.72 8.72 -52.48
CA ALA A 12 -22.72 8.15 -51.60
C ALA A 12 -23.99 7.74 -52.37
N GLU A 13 -24.44 8.56 -53.31
CA GLU A 13 -25.60 8.28 -54.17
C GLU A 13 -25.35 7.09 -55.10
N ALA A 14 -24.16 6.99 -55.72
CA ALA A 14 -23.81 5.86 -56.58
C ALA A 14 -23.81 4.53 -55.81
N ARG A 15 -23.24 4.52 -54.59
CA ARG A 15 -23.26 3.34 -53.71
C ARG A 15 -24.68 2.99 -53.26
N ALA A 16 -25.45 4.00 -52.83
CA ALA A 16 -26.83 3.80 -52.41
C ALA A 16 -27.71 3.26 -53.55
N ALA A 17 -27.55 3.78 -54.78
CA ALA A 17 -28.27 3.31 -55.96
C ALA A 17 -27.96 1.83 -56.25
N ARG A 18 -26.69 1.41 -56.14
CA ARG A 18 -26.28 0.01 -56.31
C ARG A 18 -26.95 -0.91 -55.28
N ILE A 19 -26.97 -0.52 -54.01
CA ILE A 19 -27.60 -1.33 -52.94
C ILE A 19 -29.12 -1.38 -53.10
N LYS A 20 -29.76 -0.28 -53.51
CA LYS A 20 -31.20 -0.26 -53.82
C LYS A 20 -31.56 -1.19 -54.97
N ALA A 21 -30.76 -1.22 -56.04
CA ALA A 21 -30.97 -2.13 -57.17
C ALA A 21 -30.93 -3.60 -56.73
N LEU A 22 -29.93 -3.98 -55.92
CA LEU A 22 -29.83 -5.33 -55.36
C LEU A 22 -31.03 -5.69 -54.46
N GLY A 23 -31.53 -4.74 -53.67
CA GLY A 23 -32.73 -4.93 -52.85
C GLY A 23 -34.00 -5.14 -53.69
N GLN A 24 -34.13 -4.44 -54.82
CA GLN A 24 -35.26 -4.59 -55.75
C GLN A 24 -35.23 -5.95 -56.47
N GLU A 25 -34.05 -6.42 -56.91
CA GLU A 25 -33.87 -7.73 -57.54
C GLU A 25 -34.26 -8.90 -56.63
N ARG A 26 -34.11 -8.74 -55.31
CA ARG A 26 -34.49 -9.75 -54.30
C ARG A 26 -35.97 -9.73 -53.89
N GLY A 27 -36.81 -8.89 -54.52
CA GLY A 27 -38.24 -8.80 -54.21
C GLY A 27 -38.57 -8.06 -52.92
N GLY A 28 -37.59 -7.34 -52.33
CA GLY A 28 -37.83 -6.49 -51.16
C GLY A 28 -38.66 -5.26 -51.52
N ARG A 29 -39.58 -4.84 -50.62
CA ARG A 29 -40.26 -3.53 -50.72
C ARG A 29 -39.27 -2.41 -50.39
N ALA A 30 -38.35 -2.13 -51.32
CA ALA A 30 -37.20 -1.23 -51.17
C ALA A 30 -37.54 0.24 -50.81
N ASP A 31 -38.82 0.62 -50.73
CA ASP A 31 -39.26 2.01 -50.57
C ASP A 31 -40.17 2.29 -49.36
N ARG A 32 -40.41 1.34 -48.44
CA ARG A 32 -41.35 1.56 -47.30
C ARG A 32 -40.79 1.35 -45.88
N ALA A 33 -39.57 0.86 -45.71
CA ALA A 33 -38.99 0.63 -44.39
C ALA A 33 -38.01 1.76 -43.99
N SER A 34 -38.06 2.19 -42.72
CA SER A 34 -37.35 3.36 -42.18
C SER A 34 -35.81 3.27 -42.17
N HIS A 35 -35.23 2.14 -42.58
CA HIS A 35 -33.78 1.99 -42.68
C HIS A 35 -33.24 2.43 -44.06
N TRP A 36 -34.06 2.44 -45.11
CA TRP A 36 -33.65 2.90 -46.45
C TRP A 36 -33.45 4.43 -46.53
N THR A 37 -34.03 5.19 -45.61
CA THR A 37 -33.79 6.64 -45.47
C THR A 37 -32.38 6.94 -44.97
N ASP A 38 -31.78 6.01 -44.24
CA ASP A 38 -30.45 6.17 -43.64
C ASP A 38 -29.31 5.69 -44.56
N LEU A 39 -29.67 5.00 -45.67
CA LEU A 39 -28.73 4.32 -46.56
C LEU A 39 -27.62 5.25 -47.06
N THR A 40 -27.95 6.47 -47.49
CA THR A 40 -26.95 7.40 -48.02
C THR A 40 -25.91 7.79 -46.97
N THR A 41 -26.33 8.01 -45.71
CA THR A 41 -25.44 8.30 -44.58
C THR A 41 -24.50 7.12 -44.31
N VAL A 42 -25.02 5.89 -44.36
CA VAL A 42 -24.20 4.69 -44.15
C VAL A 42 -23.21 4.46 -45.29
N MET A 43 -23.65 4.62 -46.55
CA MET A 43 -22.78 4.46 -47.74
C MET A 43 -21.68 5.53 -47.81
N LEU A 44 -21.96 6.72 -47.27
CA LEU A 44 -20.98 7.77 -47.07
C LEU A 44 -19.93 7.33 -46.04
N GLY A 45 -20.38 6.86 -44.87
CA GLY A 45 -19.53 6.52 -43.74
C GLY A 45 -18.73 5.23 -43.90
N SER A 46 -19.23 4.23 -44.63
CA SER A 46 -18.60 2.91 -44.72
C SER A 46 -18.58 2.33 -46.13
N GLU A 47 -17.38 2.12 -46.65
CA GLU A 47 -17.17 1.31 -47.84
C GLU A 47 -17.24 -0.18 -47.53
N PHE A 48 -16.77 -0.59 -46.35
CA PHE A 48 -16.89 -1.96 -45.88
C PHE A 48 -18.34 -2.48 -45.93
N ILE A 49 -19.31 -1.72 -45.40
CA ILE A 49 -20.73 -2.12 -45.42
C ILE A 49 -21.21 -2.22 -46.86
N ALA A 50 -20.87 -1.25 -47.72
CA ALA A 50 -21.25 -1.27 -49.14
C ALA A 50 -20.70 -2.51 -49.88
N ARG A 51 -19.42 -2.84 -49.68
CA ARG A 51 -18.78 -4.04 -50.26
C ARG A 51 -19.41 -5.32 -49.73
N THR A 52 -19.66 -5.38 -48.42
CA THR A 52 -20.24 -6.55 -47.74
C THR A 52 -21.66 -6.85 -48.21
N LEU A 53 -22.52 -5.83 -48.29
CA LEU A 53 -23.89 -6.00 -48.81
C LEU A 53 -23.90 -6.35 -50.30
N SER A 54 -22.94 -5.85 -51.08
CA SER A 54 -22.81 -6.20 -52.50
C SER A 54 -22.33 -7.64 -52.70
N GLY A 55 -21.40 -8.11 -51.85
CA GLY A 55 -20.85 -9.46 -51.90
C GLY A 55 -21.77 -10.52 -51.28
N ASN A 56 -22.61 -10.12 -50.32
CA ASN A 56 -23.60 -10.98 -49.67
C ASN A 56 -24.98 -10.28 -49.61
N PRO A 57 -25.73 -10.26 -50.74
CA PRO A 57 -27.03 -9.60 -50.79
C PRO A 57 -28.09 -10.16 -49.83
N ALA A 58 -27.90 -11.36 -49.26
CA ALA A 58 -28.81 -11.91 -48.26
C ALA A 58 -28.81 -11.13 -46.94
N LEU A 59 -27.75 -10.35 -46.66
CA LEU A 59 -27.72 -9.46 -45.49
C LEU A 59 -28.71 -8.29 -45.61
N LEU A 60 -29.19 -7.96 -46.82
CA LEU A 60 -30.21 -6.93 -47.01
C LEU A 60 -31.52 -7.30 -46.29
N ASP A 61 -31.86 -8.59 -46.28
CA ASP A 61 -33.07 -9.13 -45.64
C ASP A 61 -33.01 -8.99 -44.10
N LYS A 62 -31.82 -8.70 -43.55
CA LYS A 62 -31.57 -8.55 -42.11
C LYS A 62 -31.47 -7.10 -41.65
N LEU A 63 -31.46 -6.13 -42.55
CA LEU A 63 -31.28 -4.71 -42.19
C LEU A 63 -32.43 -4.17 -41.32
N ASP A 64 -33.62 -4.78 -41.35
CA ASP A 64 -34.70 -4.47 -40.41
C ASP A 64 -34.28 -4.67 -38.94
N ALA A 65 -33.36 -5.60 -38.67
CA ALA A 65 -32.82 -5.79 -37.33
C ALA A 65 -32.02 -4.59 -36.83
N ALA A 66 -31.43 -3.78 -37.73
CA ALA A 66 -30.72 -2.55 -37.36
C ALA A 66 -31.64 -1.49 -36.73
N ALA A 67 -32.97 -1.62 -36.84
CA ALA A 67 -33.90 -0.73 -36.18
C ALA A 67 -33.88 -0.83 -34.64
N ARG A 68 -33.35 -1.93 -34.08
CA ARG A 68 -33.32 -2.17 -32.63
C ARG A 68 -31.88 -2.45 -32.16
N PRO A 69 -31.55 -2.16 -30.89
CA PRO A 69 -30.29 -2.58 -30.30
C PRO A 69 -30.09 -4.10 -30.39
N SER A 70 -28.85 -4.54 -30.56
CA SER A 70 -28.51 -5.96 -30.42
C SER A 70 -28.70 -6.39 -28.97
N ASP A 71 -29.25 -7.59 -28.74
CA ASP A 71 -29.33 -8.18 -27.40
C ASP A 71 -28.09 -9.06 -27.18
N PRO A 72 -27.14 -8.65 -26.31
CA PRO A 72 -25.92 -9.41 -26.06
C PRO A 72 -26.20 -10.84 -25.58
N LYS A 73 -27.29 -11.08 -24.85
CA LYS A 73 -27.65 -12.43 -24.38
C LYS A 73 -28.11 -13.31 -25.53
N ALA A 74 -28.96 -12.78 -26.41
CA ALA A 74 -29.41 -13.49 -27.59
C ALA A 74 -28.24 -13.80 -28.54
N LEU A 75 -27.31 -12.84 -28.71
CA LEU A 75 -26.10 -13.05 -29.51
C LEU A 75 -25.20 -14.15 -28.93
N ARG A 76 -24.95 -14.13 -27.61
CA ARG A 76 -24.20 -15.19 -26.92
C ARG A 76 -24.86 -16.54 -27.12
N GLN A 77 -26.18 -16.63 -26.91
CA GLN A 77 -26.94 -17.86 -27.08
C GLN A 77 -26.85 -18.39 -28.52
N GLN A 78 -26.99 -17.52 -29.53
CA GLN A 78 -26.84 -17.90 -30.95
C GLN A 78 -25.49 -18.56 -31.23
N ILE A 79 -24.42 -18.06 -30.63
CA ILE A 79 -23.06 -18.60 -30.79
C ILE A 79 -22.88 -19.89 -29.97
N ASP A 80 -23.40 -19.93 -28.74
CA ASP A 80 -23.35 -21.11 -27.87
C ASP A 80 -24.14 -22.30 -28.46
N ASP A 81 -25.13 -22.04 -29.31
CA ASP A 81 -25.92 -23.05 -30.02
C ASP A 81 -25.26 -23.59 -31.30
N LEU A 82 -24.12 -23.02 -31.72
CA LEU A 82 -23.39 -23.53 -32.87
C LEU A 82 -22.92 -24.97 -32.63
N ARG A 83 -23.13 -25.83 -33.61
CA ARG A 83 -22.69 -27.22 -33.64
C ARG A 83 -22.05 -27.49 -35.00
N GLY A 84 -21.05 -28.35 -35.02
CA GLY A 84 -20.36 -28.73 -36.24
C GLY A 84 -18.90 -29.01 -36.00
N ASP A 85 -18.19 -29.30 -37.07
CA ASP A 85 -16.73 -29.41 -37.07
C ASP A 85 -16.05 -28.02 -37.12
N ARG A 86 -14.72 -28.04 -37.17
CA ARG A 86 -13.89 -26.82 -37.19
C ARG A 86 -14.23 -25.88 -38.34
N GLU A 87 -14.50 -26.41 -39.54
CA GLU A 87 -14.81 -25.61 -40.72
C GLU A 87 -16.19 -24.99 -40.60
N GLU A 88 -17.18 -25.76 -40.15
CA GLU A 88 -18.55 -25.31 -39.94
C GLU A 88 -18.65 -24.23 -38.86
N ILE A 89 -18.00 -24.43 -37.72
CA ILE A 89 -17.94 -23.45 -36.62
C ILE A 89 -17.20 -22.19 -37.10
N GLY A 90 -16.05 -22.35 -37.73
CA GLY A 90 -15.28 -21.23 -38.28
C GLY A 90 -16.09 -20.39 -39.27
N ALA A 91 -16.79 -21.01 -40.20
CA ALA A 91 -17.62 -20.31 -41.18
C ALA A 91 -18.81 -19.60 -40.51
N ALA A 92 -19.47 -20.26 -39.55
CA ALA A 92 -20.58 -19.65 -38.81
C ALA A 92 -20.15 -18.43 -38.01
N LEU A 93 -19.01 -18.50 -37.29
CA LEU A 93 -18.47 -17.36 -36.53
C LEU A 93 -18.13 -16.17 -37.43
N ARG A 94 -17.53 -16.41 -38.61
CA ARG A 94 -17.23 -15.34 -39.59
C ARG A 94 -18.49 -14.65 -40.10
N ARG A 95 -19.52 -15.43 -40.44
CA ARG A 95 -20.82 -14.90 -40.88
C ARG A 95 -21.51 -14.08 -39.79
N ILE A 96 -21.54 -14.58 -38.56
CA ILE A 96 -22.13 -13.87 -37.41
C ILE A 96 -21.36 -12.56 -37.17
N ARG A 97 -20.02 -12.59 -37.17
CA ARG A 97 -19.20 -11.38 -37.00
C ARG A 97 -19.48 -10.37 -38.10
N GLN A 98 -19.46 -10.79 -39.36
CA GLN A 98 -19.75 -9.91 -40.50
C GLN A 98 -21.14 -9.26 -40.37
N GLU A 99 -22.17 -10.04 -40.04
CA GLU A 99 -23.53 -9.55 -39.83
C GLU A 99 -23.59 -8.54 -38.68
N GLN A 100 -22.98 -8.83 -37.54
CA GLN A 100 -22.99 -7.93 -36.38
C GLN A 100 -22.23 -6.63 -36.67
N ILE A 101 -21.07 -6.67 -37.33
CA ILE A 101 -20.34 -5.44 -37.71
C ILE A 101 -21.17 -4.59 -38.68
N VAL A 102 -21.90 -5.20 -39.63
CA VAL A 102 -22.78 -4.48 -40.55
C VAL A 102 -23.94 -3.82 -39.79
N LEU A 103 -24.66 -4.58 -38.96
CA LEU A 103 -25.84 -4.07 -38.24
C LEU A 103 -25.46 -3.00 -37.20
N LEU A 104 -24.41 -3.25 -36.43
CA LEU A 104 -23.94 -2.33 -35.41
C LEU A 104 -23.28 -1.10 -36.02
N GLY A 105 -22.47 -1.28 -37.06
CA GLY A 105 -21.87 -0.19 -37.84
C GLY A 105 -22.93 0.69 -38.50
N TRP A 106 -24.01 0.11 -39.02
CA TRP A 106 -25.16 0.85 -39.54
C TRP A 106 -25.78 1.73 -38.46
N ARG A 107 -26.10 1.15 -37.30
CA ARG A 107 -26.72 1.88 -36.18
C ARG A 107 -25.82 2.98 -35.63
N ASP A 108 -24.53 2.70 -35.49
CA ASP A 108 -23.54 3.64 -35.00
C ASP A 108 -23.40 4.83 -35.96
N LEU A 109 -23.22 4.59 -37.27
CA LEU A 109 -23.09 5.65 -38.28
C LEU A 109 -24.29 6.60 -38.37
N VAL A 110 -25.49 6.14 -38.01
CA VAL A 110 -26.72 6.94 -38.05
C VAL A 110 -27.10 7.50 -36.68
N GLY A 111 -26.24 7.33 -35.67
CA GLY A 111 -26.44 7.85 -34.30
C GLY A 111 -27.51 7.12 -33.49
N LYS A 112 -27.89 5.90 -33.87
CA LYS A 112 -28.92 5.08 -33.19
C LYS A 112 -28.35 4.11 -32.15
N ALA A 113 -27.04 3.86 -32.16
CA ALA A 113 -26.34 3.07 -31.15
C ALA A 113 -25.50 3.99 -30.26
N PRO A 114 -25.76 4.10 -28.95
CA PRO A 114 -24.83 4.74 -28.03
C PRO A 114 -23.53 3.94 -27.97
N LEU A 115 -22.43 4.61 -27.59
CA LEU A 115 -21.11 3.98 -27.50
C LEU A 115 -21.13 2.70 -26.65
N SER A 116 -21.84 2.71 -25.52
CA SER A 116 -21.98 1.56 -24.63
C SER A 116 -22.60 0.33 -25.30
N GLU A 117 -23.57 0.51 -26.20
CA GLU A 117 -24.14 -0.59 -27.00
C GLU A 117 -23.06 -1.21 -27.89
N VAL A 118 -22.25 -0.36 -28.55
CA VAL A 118 -21.22 -0.81 -29.47
C VAL A 118 -20.15 -1.63 -28.75
N LEU A 119 -19.61 -1.07 -27.65
CA LEU A 119 -18.56 -1.72 -26.87
C LEU A 119 -19.03 -3.07 -26.30
N GLU A 120 -20.21 -3.09 -25.67
CA GLU A 120 -20.75 -4.29 -25.02
C GLU A 120 -21.10 -5.40 -26.02
N THR A 121 -21.66 -5.03 -27.18
CA THR A 121 -22.01 -6.00 -28.23
C THR A 121 -20.76 -6.64 -28.82
N LEU A 122 -19.73 -5.84 -29.13
CA LEU A 122 -18.47 -6.35 -29.70
C LEU A 122 -17.68 -7.20 -28.70
N SER A 123 -17.61 -6.78 -27.45
CA SER A 123 -16.98 -7.57 -26.39
C SER A 123 -17.72 -8.88 -26.13
N THR A 124 -19.05 -8.88 -26.18
CA THR A 124 -19.84 -10.12 -26.06
C THR A 124 -19.65 -11.05 -27.26
N LEU A 125 -19.62 -10.51 -28.48
CA LEU A 125 -19.32 -11.26 -29.69
C LEU A 125 -17.94 -11.93 -29.59
N ALA A 126 -16.92 -11.21 -29.14
CA ALA A 126 -15.58 -11.75 -28.95
C ALA A 126 -15.53 -12.85 -27.88
N ASP A 127 -16.06 -12.59 -26.67
CA ASP A 127 -16.12 -13.58 -25.59
C ASP A 127 -16.80 -14.87 -26.06
N ALA A 128 -17.94 -14.75 -26.75
CA ALA A 128 -18.71 -15.89 -27.28
C ALA A 128 -17.95 -16.66 -28.36
N ALA A 129 -17.33 -15.95 -29.31
CA ALA A 129 -16.59 -16.56 -30.40
C ALA A 129 -15.35 -17.30 -29.91
N ILE A 130 -14.62 -16.74 -28.94
CA ILE A 130 -13.47 -17.38 -28.30
C ILE A 130 -13.91 -18.67 -27.61
N ASP A 131 -15.02 -18.63 -26.86
CA ASP A 131 -15.54 -19.79 -26.14
C ASP A 131 -16.01 -20.92 -27.09
N ALA A 132 -16.73 -20.57 -28.16
CA ALA A 132 -17.16 -21.54 -29.17
C ALA A 132 -15.96 -22.17 -29.91
N ALA A 133 -14.98 -21.36 -30.31
CA ALA A 133 -13.76 -21.84 -30.95
C ALA A 133 -12.93 -22.73 -30.01
N LEU A 134 -12.84 -22.36 -28.72
CA LEU A 134 -12.13 -23.13 -27.69
C LEU A 134 -12.78 -24.50 -27.48
N LYS A 135 -14.13 -24.55 -27.35
CA LYS A 135 -14.88 -25.80 -27.22
C LYS A 135 -14.65 -26.72 -28.42
N CYS A 136 -14.70 -26.17 -29.63
CA CYS A 136 -14.43 -26.91 -30.86
C CYS A 136 -13.00 -27.50 -30.88
N ALA A 137 -11.99 -26.67 -30.62
CA ALA A 137 -10.60 -27.10 -30.63
C ALA A 137 -10.28 -28.11 -29.50
N HIS A 138 -10.91 -27.95 -28.33
CA HIS A 138 -10.76 -28.88 -27.21
C HIS A 138 -11.31 -30.26 -27.56
N LEU A 139 -12.51 -30.32 -28.15
CA LEU A 139 -13.11 -31.58 -28.60
C LEU A 139 -12.23 -32.29 -29.65
N GLU A 140 -11.68 -31.55 -30.61
CA GLU A 140 -10.77 -32.09 -31.63
C GLU A 140 -9.55 -32.77 -30.99
N LEU A 141 -8.91 -32.10 -30.01
CA LEU A 141 -7.70 -32.62 -29.36
C LEU A 141 -8.00 -33.74 -28.36
N VAL A 142 -9.10 -33.67 -27.61
CA VAL A 142 -9.52 -34.75 -26.71
C VAL A 142 -9.78 -36.04 -27.47
N ASN A 143 -10.45 -35.97 -28.63
CA ASN A 143 -10.70 -37.14 -29.45
C ASN A 143 -9.40 -37.82 -29.93
N ARG A 144 -8.30 -37.08 -30.00
CA ARG A 144 -6.99 -37.59 -30.45
C ARG A 144 -6.09 -38.04 -29.30
N PHE A 145 -6.00 -37.25 -28.23
CA PHE A 145 -5.00 -37.42 -27.18
C PHE A 145 -5.60 -37.80 -25.82
N GLY A 146 -6.92 -37.80 -25.67
CA GLY A 146 -7.62 -37.95 -24.39
C GLY A 146 -7.77 -36.64 -23.62
N GLN A 147 -8.40 -36.70 -22.45
CA GLN A 147 -8.59 -35.55 -21.57
C GLN A 147 -7.29 -35.23 -20.83
N PRO A 148 -6.87 -33.94 -20.76
CA PRO A 148 -5.75 -33.52 -19.91
C PRO A 148 -6.10 -33.69 -18.43
N ILE A 149 -5.36 -34.54 -17.71
CA ILE A 149 -5.54 -34.79 -16.28
C ILE A 149 -4.42 -34.11 -15.50
N GLY A 150 -4.79 -33.44 -14.41
CA GLY A 150 -3.84 -32.75 -13.54
C GLY A 150 -3.09 -33.71 -12.63
N GLU A 151 -1.79 -33.51 -12.47
CA GLU A 151 -0.91 -34.43 -11.72
C GLU A 151 -1.17 -34.42 -10.21
N ASN A 152 -1.51 -33.26 -9.63
CA ASN A 152 -1.76 -33.17 -8.18
C ASN A 152 -3.23 -33.44 -7.84
N SER A 153 -4.17 -32.97 -8.66
CA SER A 153 -5.60 -33.15 -8.38
C SER A 153 -6.19 -34.47 -8.87
N GLY A 154 -5.59 -35.10 -9.89
CA GLY A 154 -6.17 -36.24 -10.59
C GLY A 154 -7.48 -35.92 -11.34
N LYS A 155 -7.79 -34.65 -11.57
CA LYS A 155 -9.03 -34.18 -12.22
C LYS A 155 -8.75 -33.62 -13.63
N PRO A 156 -9.77 -33.54 -14.50
CA PRO A 156 -9.63 -32.85 -15.78
C PRO A 156 -9.22 -31.39 -15.60
N VAL A 157 -8.19 -30.97 -16.34
CA VAL A 157 -7.71 -29.58 -16.38
C VAL A 157 -8.24 -28.92 -17.64
N GLN A 158 -8.66 -27.66 -17.56
CA GLN A 158 -9.12 -26.90 -18.72
C GLN A 158 -8.23 -25.70 -18.98
N LEU A 159 -8.22 -25.24 -20.23
CA LEU A 159 -7.58 -23.98 -20.58
C LEU A 159 -8.40 -22.83 -19.99
N THR A 160 -7.70 -21.86 -19.42
CA THR A 160 -8.23 -20.54 -19.08
C THR A 160 -7.73 -19.55 -20.13
N VAL A 161 -8.65 -18.79 -20.73
CA VAL A 161 -8.30 -17.71 -21.64
C VAL A 161 -8.54 -16.38 -20.93
N LEU A 162 -7.47 -15.61 -20.73
CA LEU A 162 -7.54 -14.25 -20.22
C LEU A 162 -7.56 -13.27 -21.40
N GLY A 163 -8.55 -12.39 -21.43
CA GLY A 163 -8.57 -11.22 -22.32
C GLY A 163 -7.94 -10.02 -21.61
N LEU A 164 -7.05 -9.31 -22.31
CA LEU A 164 -6.38 -8.10 -21.83
C LEU A 164 -6.89 -6.87 -22.60
N GLY A 165 -6.36 -5.69 -22.24
CA GLY A 165 -6.62 -4.45 -22.95
C GLY A 165 -8.12 -4.14 -23.10
N LYS A 166 -8.53 -3.83 -24.34
CA LYS A 166 -9.91 -3.48 -24.68
C LYS A 166 -10.88 -4.65 -24.48
N LEU A 167 -10.48 -5.89 -24.79
CA LEU A 167 -11.33 -7.07 -24.57
C LEU A 167 -11.59 -7.31 -23.08
N GLY A 168 -10.53 -7.27 -22.29
CA GLY A 168 -10.61 -7.50 -20.85
C GLY A 168 -11.46 -6.45 -20.14
N GLY A 169 -11.34 -5.17 -20.55
CA GLY A 169 -12.16 -4.06 -20.05
C GLY A 169 -13.59 -3.98 -20.58
N ARG A 170 -14.02 -4.90 -21.47
CA ARG A 170 -15.32 -4.84 -22.20
C ARG A 170 -15.50 -3.56 -23.03
N GLU A 171 -14.42 -3.16 -23.68
CA GLU A 171 -14.28 -1.91 -24.42
C GLU A 171 -13.75 -2.21 -25.83
N LEU A 172 -14.25 -3.24 -26.54
CA LEU A 172 -13.82 -3.48 -27.93
C LEU A 172 -14.39 -2.44 -28.91
N ASN A 173 -13.58 -2.00 -29.88
CA ASN A 173 -14.04 -1.21 -31.02
C ASN A 173 -14.28 -2.07 -32.27
N MET A 174 -14.92 -1.48 -33.28
CA MET A 174 -15.31 -2.07 -34.57
C MET A 174 -14.26 -3.00 -35.21
N SER A 175 -12.99 -2.59 -35.27
CA SER A 175 -11.88 -3.40 -35.81
C SER A 175 -10.71 -3.42 -34.82
N SER A 176 -10.89 -4.14 -33.72
CA SER A 176 -9.85 -4.36 -32.70
C SER A 176 -9.26 -5.77 -32.77
N ASP A 177 -7.98 -5.89 -32.43
CA ASP A 177 -7.38 -7.17 -32.09
C ASP A 177 -7.91 -7.63 -30.72
N ILE A 178 -7.88 -8.94 -30.48
CA ILE A 178 -8.14 -9.53 -29.17
C ILE A 178 -6.81 -9.94 -28.52
N ASP A 179 -6.43 -9.22 -27.47
CA ASP A 179 -5.23 -9.49 -26.69
C ASP A 179 -5.49 -10.65 -25.72
N LEU A 180 -4.83 -11.80 -25.91
CA LEU A 180 -5.09 -13.02 -25.13
C LEU A 180 -3.84 -13.55 -24.41
N VAL A 181 -4.06 -14.16 -23.25
CA VAL A 181 -3.08 -14.98 -22.52
C VAL A 181 -3.74 -16.32 -22.17
N PHE A 182 -3.03 -17.42 -22.47
CA PHE A 182 -3.51 -18.76 -22.16
C PHE A 182 -2.81 -19.32 -20.93
N ALA A 183 -3.62 -19.79 -19.99
CA ALA A 183 -3.17 -20.34 -18.72
C ALA A 183 -3.89 -21.65 -18.40
N TYR A 184 -3.29 -22.55 -17.64
CA TYR A 184 -3.95 -23.76 -17.16
C TYR A 184 -3.53 -24.09 -15.73
N ARG A 185 -4.41 -24.74 -14.96
CA ARG A 185 -4.26 -24.84 -13.50
C ARG A 185 -2.98 -25.56 -13.06
N GLU A 186 -2.69 -26.71 -13.64
CA GLU A 186 -1.54 -27.53 -13.24
C GLU A 186 -1.03 -28.43 -14.38
N ASN A 187 0.21 -28.89 -14.24
CA ASN A 187 0.81 -29.85 -15.16
C ASN A 187 0.21 -31.25 -15.00
N GLY A 188 0.62 -32.17 -15.86
CA GLY A 188 0.11 -33.53 -15.93
C GLY A 188 0.16 -34.05 -17.36
N SER A 189 -0.69 -35.04 -17.67
CA SER A 189 -0.73 -35.69 -18.97
C SER A 189 -2.15 -36.04 -19.38
N THR A 190 -2.36 -36.21 -20.69
CA THR A 190 -3.64 -36.66 -21.22
C THR A 190 -3.87 -38.16 -20.99
N ASP A 191 -5.12 -38.58 -20.82
CA ASP A 191 -5.50 -39.97 -20.49
C ASP A 191 -5.75 -40.87 -21.71
N GLY A 192 -5.48 -40.39 -22.92
CA GLY A 192 -5.72 -41.14 -24.16
C GLY A 192 -4.61 -42.11 -24.53
N THR A 193 -4.83 -42.86 -25.61
CA THR A 193 -3.89 -43.88 -26.12
C THR A 193 -2.57 -43.29 -26.62
N GLN A 194 -2.60 -42.04 -27.11
CA GLN A 194 -1.44 -41.23 -27.45
C GLN A 194 -1.28 -40.13 -26.39
N SER A 195 -0.89 -40.51 -25.17
CA SER A 195 -0.73 -39.57 -24.06
C SER A 195 0.38 -38.55 -24.34
N ILE A 196 0.08 -37.26 -24.12
CA ILE A 196 1.02 -36.15 -24.20
C ILE A 196 0.94 -35.32 -22.92
N SER A 197 1.97 -34.51 -22.64
CA SER A 197 1.95 -33.61 -21.48
C SER A 197 0.84 -32.54 -21.62
N ASN A 198 0.29 -32.09 -20.49
CA ASN A 198 -0.68 -30.99 -20.46
C ASN A 198 -0.09 -29.72 -21.10
N HIS A 199 1.20 -29.44 -20.88
CA HIS A 199 1.88 -28.31 -21.51
C HIS A 199 1.81 -28.38 -23.04
N GLU A 200 2.14 -29.54 -23.62
CA GLU A 200 2.05 -29.76 -25.06
C GLU A 200 0.59 -29.70 -25.55
N PHE A 201 -0.35 -30.32 -24.82
CA PHE A 201 -1.78 -30.29 -25.15
C PHE A 201 -2.32 -28.86 -25.23
N PHE A 202 -2.04 -28.03 -24.23
CA PHE A 202 -2.54 -26.65 -24.17
C PHE A 202 -1.86 -25.71 -25.16
N ILE A 203 -0.59 -25.96 -25.55
CA ILE A 203 0.03 -25.27 -26.68
C ILE A 203 -0.70 -25.59 -27.99
N LYS A 204 -0.97 -26.88 -28.26
CA LYS A 204 -1.72 -27.27 -29.47
C LYS A 204 -3.14 -26.72 -29.46
N LEU A 205 -3.79 -26.71 -28.29
CA LEU A 205 -5.14 -26.15 -28.12
C LEU A 205 -5.16 -24.65 -28.41
N GLY A 206 -4.19 -23.91 -27.87
CA GLY A 206 -4.03 -22.49 -28.15
C GLY A 206 -3.80 -22.20 -29.65
N GLN A 207 -2.96 -23.01 -30.31
CA GLN A 207 -2.72 -22.88 -31.76
C GLN A 207 -3.98 -23.13 -32.59
N ALA A 208 -4.75 -24.17 -32.25
CA ALA A 208 -6.00 -24.48 -32.93
C ALA A 208 -7.08 -23.40 -32.70
N LEU A 209 -7.19 -22.88 -31.48
CA LEU A 209 -8.07 -21.75 -31.16
C LEU A 209 -7.72 -20.51 -31.99
N ILE A 210 -6.43 -20.12 -32.04
CA ILE A 210 -5.98 -18.96 -32.81
C ILE A 210 -6.29 -19.14 -34.29
N ASP A 211 -6.04 -20.33 -34.85
CA ASP A 211 -6.31 -20.63 -36.25
C ASP A 211 -7.81 -20.49 -36.60
N ILE A 212 -8.72 -21.01 -35.76
CA ILE A 212 -10.17 -20.86 -35.99
C ILE A 212 -10.57 -19.38 -36.08
N LEU A 213 -10.02 -18.56 -35.19
CA LEU A 213 -10.37 -17.14 -35.06
C LEU A 213 -9.74 -16.26 -36.15
N GLN A 214 -8.47 -16.49 -36.47
CA GLN A 214 -7.65 -15.55 -37.24
C GLN A 214 -7.46 -15.94 -38.71
N THR A 215 -7.62 -17.21 -39.09
CA THR A 215 -7.31 -17.66 -40.46
C THR A 215 -8.24 -17.00 -41.49
N PRO A 216 -7.71 -16.26 -42.49
CA PRO A 216 -8.55 -15.63 -43.50
C PRO A 216 -9.21 -16.67 -44.42
N THR A 217 -10.49 -16.50 -44.69
CA THR A 217 -11.27 -17.31 -45.66
C THR A 217 -12.02 -16.40 -46.63
N ALA A 218 -12.81 -16.97 -47.55
CA ALA A 218 -13.70 -16.19 -48.41
C ALA A 218 -14.71 -15.34 -47.61
N ASP A 219 -15.10 -15.79 -46.43
CA ASP A 219 -16.01 -15.09 -45.51
C ASP A 219 -15.25 -14.12 -44.57
N GLY A 220 -13.94 -13.92 -44.77
CA GLY A 220 -13.09 -13.07 -43.94
C GLY A 220 -12.46 -13.81 -42.74
N LEU A 221 -12.27 -13.09 -41.64
CA LEU A 221 -11.74 -13.59 -40.36
C LEU A 221 -12.73 -13.30 -39.23
N VAL A 222 -12.62 -14.02 -38.10
CA VAL A 222 -13.45 -13.75 -36.91
C VAL A 222 -12.83 -12.59 -36.13
N PHE A 223 -11.62 -12.78 -35.61
CA PHE A 223 -10.82 -11.76 -34.92
C PHE A 223 -9.33 -11.98 -35.16
N ARG A 224 -8.57 -10.90 -35.18
CA ARG A 224 -7.10 -10.98 -35.14
C ARG A 224 -6.68 -11.18 -33.69
N VAL A 225 -5.82 -12.16 -33.44
CA VAL A 225 -5.37 -12.49 -32.08
C VAL A 225 -3.98 -11.93 -31.85
N ASP A 226 -3.81 -11.21 -30.74
CA ASP A 226 -2.50 -10.75 -30.27
C ASP A 226 -2.11 -11.49 -28.99
N MET A 227 -0.98 -12.19 -29.02
CA MET A 227 -0.45 -12.97 -27.91
C MET A 227 0.77 -12.31 -27.25
N ARG A 228 1.17 -11.09 -27.67
CA ARG A 228 2.45 -10.46 -27.27
C ARG A 228 2.52 -10.06 -25.80
N LEU A 229 1.37 -9.93 -25.13
CA LEU A 229 1.29 -9.57 -23.71
C LEU A 229 1.43 -10.77 -22.75
N ARG A 230 1.62 -11.99 -23.27
CA ARG A 230 1.90 -13.17 -22.43
C ARG A 230 3.32 -13.10 -21.81
N PRO A 231 3.57 -13.80 -20.69
CA PRO A 231 4.91 -13.88 -20.10
C PRO A 231 6.00 -14.22 -21.12
N ASN A 232 7.11 -13.47 -21.09
CA ASN A 232 8.21 -13.53 -22.06
C ASN A 232 7.86 -13.12 -23.51
N GLY A 233 6.67 -12.57 -23.75
CA GLY A 233 6.23 -12.09 -25.05
C GLY A 233 6.34 -13.15 -26.16
N ASP A 234 6.78 -12.75 -27.35
CA ASP A 234 6.89 -13.62 -28.52
C ASP A 234 7.83 -14.82 -28.34
N SER A 235 8.83 -14.67 -27.46
CA SER A 235 9.80 -15.73 -27.15
C SER A 235 9.28 -16.73 -26.11
N GLY A 236 8.16 -16.43 -25.45
CA GLY A 236 7.55 -17.28 -24.43
C GLY A 236 6.65 -18.38 -25.00
N PRO A 237 6.41 -19.46 -24.23
CA PRO A 237 5.45 -20.49 -24.61
C PRO A 237 4.05 -19.91 -24.76
N LEU A 238 3.23 -20.51 -25.62
CA LEU A 238 1.89 -20.01 -25.94
C LEU A 238 0.91 -20.17 -24.76
N ALA A 239 1.08 -21.22 -23.95
CA ALA A 239 0.29 -21.51 -22.77
C ALA A 239 1.19 -21.88 -21.59
N LEU A 240 0.84 -21.43 -20.39
CA LEU A 240 1.62 -21.63 -19.15
C LEU A 240 0.76 -22.21 -18.04
N SER A 241 1.37 -23.00 -17.15
CA SER A 241 0.70 -23.39 -15.91
C SER A 241 0.57 -22.20 -14.96
N PHE A 242 -0.37 -22.23 -14.01
CA PHE A 242 -0.53 -21.17 -13.02
C PHE A 242 0.76 -20.99 -12.20
N ASP A 243 1.39 -22.09 -11.76
CA ASP A 243 2.68 -22.04 -11.07
C ASP A 243 3.77 -21.32 -11.88
N ALA A 244 3.81 -21.53 -13.20
CA ALA A 244 4.79 -20.87 -14.07
C ALA A 244 4.49 -19.38 -14.25
N ILE A 245 3.21 -18.99 -14.29
CA ILE A 245 2.77 -17.59 -14.34
C ILE A 245 3.11 -16.88 -13.02
N ASP A 246 2.75 -17.48 -11.89
CA ASP A 246 3.05 -16.94 -10.56
C ASP A 246 4.57 -16.78 -10.39
N HIS A 247 5.35 -17.81 -10.72
CA HIS A 247 6.81 -17.74 -10.67
C HIS A 247 7.36 -16.61 -11.56
N TYR A 248 6.85 -16.47 -12.79
CA TYR A 248 7.29 -15.42 -13.70
C TYR A 248 7.04 -14.03 -13.13
N PHE A 249 5.83 -13.71 -12.68
CA PHE A 249 5.52 -12.38 -12.19
C PHE A 249 6.19 -12.06 -10.85
N LEU A 250 6.46 -13.07 -10.02
CA LEU A 250 7.25 -12.91 -8.80
C LEU A 250 8.72 -12.59 -9.08
N THR A 251 9.31 -13.17 -10.12
CA THR A 251 10.77 -13.11 -10.36
C THR A 251 11.20 -12.15 -11.46
N HIS A 252 10.40 -12.01 -12.51
CA HIS A 252 10.72 -11.28 -13.75
C HIS A 252 9.68 -10.22 -14.12
N GLY A 253 8.57 -10.12 -13.38
CA GLY A 253 7.45 -9.26 -13.71
C GLY A 253 7.83 -7.78 -13.77
N ARG A 254 7.54 -7.15 -14.91
CA ARG A 254 7.89 -5.75 -15.22
C ARG A 254 6.76 -4.79 -14.88
N GLU A 255 7.11 -3.52 -14.77
CA GLU A 255 6.22 -2.42 -14.38
C GLU A 255 5.07 -2.22 -15.37
N TRP A 256 5.35 -2.30 -16.67
CA TRP A 256 4.33 -2.16 -17.72
C TRP A 256 3.40 -3.37 -17.79
N GLU A 257 3.82 -4.55 -17.34
CA GLU A 257 2.96 -5.75 -17.31
C GLU A 257 1.88 -5.59 -16.26
N ARG A 258 2.17 -4.91 -15.14
CA ARG A 258 1.15 -4.52 -14.16
C ARG A 258 0.06 -3.67 -14.81
N TYR A 259 0.46 -2.68 -15.60
CA TYR A 259 -0.45 -1.81 -16.34
C TYR A 259 -1.35 -2.62 -17.30
N ALA A 260 -0.76 -3.56 -18.06
CA ALA A 260 -1.54 -4.43 -18.95
C ALA A 260 -2.53 -5.33 -18.20
N LEU A 261 -2.13 -5.86 -17.04
CA LEU A 261 -2.94 -6.77 -16.23
C LEU A 261 -4.09 -6.08 -15.47
N ILE A 262 -4.12 -4.75 -15.34
CA ILE A 262 -5.29 -4.03 -14.79
C ILE A 262 -6.56 -4.40 -15.55
N LYS A 263 -6.42 -4.54 -16.86
CA LYS A 263 -7.52 -4.88 -17.77
C LYS A 263 -7.76 -6.38 -17.88
N ALA A 264 -6.98 -7.25 -17.23
CA ALA A 264 -7.10 -8.69 -17.41
C ALA A 264 -8.44 -9.22 -16.86
N ARG A 265 -9.11 -10.07 -17.65
CA ARG A 265 -10.38 -10.73 -17.28
C ARG A 265 -10.45 -12.12 -17.93
N PRO A 266 -10.92 -13.17 -17.25
CA PRO A 266 -11.20 -14.45 -17.92
C PRO A 266 -12.36 -14.28 -18.91
N VAL A 267 -12.16 -14.70 -20.16
CA VAL A 267 -13.13 -14.51 -21.25
C VAL A 267 -13.72 -15.83 -21.78
N ALA A 268 -12.98 -16.93 -21.65
CA ALA A 268 -13.42 -18.27 -22.08
C ALA A 268 -12.69 -19.38 -21.30
N GLY A 269 -13.22 -20.60 -21.38
CA GLY A 269 -12.68 -21.76 -20.70
C GLY A 269 -13.02 -21.80 -19.20
N ASP A 270 -12.07 -22.17 -18.35
CA ASP A 270 -12.29 -22.23 -16.90
C ASP A 270 -12.23 -20.84 -16.26
N ILE A 271 -13.37 -20.14 -16.30
CA ILE A 271 -13.53 -18.78 -15.74
C ILE A 271 -13.25 -18.77 -14.24
N ALA A 272 -13.65 -19.81 -13.50
CA ALA A 272 -13.46 -19.86 -12.05
C ALA A 272 -11.97 -19.93 -11.69
N SER A 273 -11.22 -20.84 -12.30
CA SER A 273 -9.77 -20.93 -12.09
C SER A 273 -9.05 -19.67 -12.59
N GLY A 274 -9.52 -19.03 -13.67
CA GLY A 274 -8.95 -17.75 -14.12
C GLY A 274 -9.14 -16.60 -13.12
N MET A 275 -10.27 -16.56 -12.42
CA MET A 275 -10.48 -15.60 -11.34
C MET A 275 -9.59 -15.88 -10.13
N GLU A 276 -9.34 -17.16 -9.82
CA GLU A 276 -8.37 -17.56 -8.78
C GLU A 276 -6.95 -17.08 -9.13
N LEU A 277 -6.49 -17.30 -10.37
CA LEU A 277 -5.19 -16.82 -10.85
C LEU A 277 -5.08 -15.29 -10.80
N LEU A 278 -6.10 -14.56 -11.26
CA LEU A 278 -6.08 -13.10 -11.12
C LEU A 278 -6.07 -12.68 -9.66
N GLY A 279 -6.68 -13.46 -8.77
CA GLY A 279 -6.59 -13.33 -7.32
C GLY A 279 -5.16 -13.44 -6.79
N SER A 280 -4.41 -14.48 -7.19
CA SER A 280 -3.00 -14.66 -6.80
C SER A 280 -2.10 -13.56 -7.34
N LEU A 281 -2.39 -13.03 -8.53
CA LEU A 281 -1.63 -11.93 -9.14
C LEU A 281 -2.00 -10.54 -8.59
N ARG A 282 -3.04 -10.41 -7.76
CA ARG A 282 -3.45 -9.10 -7.19
C ARG A 282 -2.31 -8.34 -6.51
N PRO A 283 -1.46 -8.95 -5.67
CA PRO A 283 -0.35 -8.23 -5.03
C PRO A 283 0.70 -7.73 -6.03
N PHE A 284 0.87 -8.42 -7.17
CA PHE A 284 1.70 -7.96 -8.27
C PHE A 284 1.05 -6.80 -9.03
N ILE A 285 -0.25 -6.87 -9.33
CA ILE A 285 -0.93 -5.82 -10.10
C ILE A 285 -1.09 -4.54 -9.25
N TYR A 286 -1.61 -4.69 -8.03
CA TYR A 286 -1.98 -3.60 -7.11
C TYR A 286 -1.13 -3.66 -5.84
N ARG A 287 -0.07 -2.87 -5.78
CA ARG A 287 0.84 -2.84 -4.63
C ARG A 287 0.11 -2.33 -3.39
N LYS A 288 0.16 -3.09 -2.29
CA LYS A 288 -0.52 -2.75 -1.03
C LYS A 288 0.07 -1.49 -0.38
N TYR A 289 1.39 -1.37 -0.45
CA TYR A 289 2.11 -0.17 -0.07
C TYR A 289 2.38 0.64 -1.33
N LEU A 290 2.11 1.93 -1.25
CA LEU A 290 2.60 2.91 -2.21
C LEU A 290 4.11 3.02 -2.00
N ASP A 291 4.83 2.02 -2.47
CA ASP A 291 6.27 2.09 -2.56
C ASP A 291 6.63 3.01 -3.73
N PHE A 292 7.79 3.62 -3.66
CA PHE A 292 8.26 4.48 -4.74
C PHE A 292 8.51 3.73 -6.05
N GLY A 293 8.62 2.40 -6.01
CA GLY A 293 8.62 1.59 -7.21
C GLY A 293 7.32 1.73 -8.00
N ALA A 294 6.18 1.97 -7.34
CA ALA A 294 4.91 2.28 -7.99
C ALA A 294 4.95 3.63 -8.72
N PHE A 295 5.49 4.67 -8.09
CA PHE A 295 5.63 5.99 -8.71
C PHE A 295 6.67 5.98 -9.85
N GLU A 296 7.79 5.27 -9.67
CA GLU A 296 8.80 5.04 -10.69
C GLU A 296 8.23 4.28 -11.90
N SER A 297 7.41 3.25 -11.65
CA SER A 297 6.69 2.53 -12.71
C SER A 297 5.86 3.48 -13.57
N ILE A 298 5.09 4.36 -12.92
CA ILE A 298 4.22 5.33 -13.60
C ILE A 298 5.07 6.35 -14.36
N ARG A 299 6.19 6.82 -13.82
CA ARG A 299 7.09 7.76 -14.51
C ARG A 299 7.81 7.15 -15.69
N SER A 300 8.29 5.92 -15.56
CA SER A 300 8.91 5.17 -16.65
C SER A 300 7.91 5.02 -17.80
N MET A 301 6.67 4.62 -17.49
CA MET A 301 5.61 4.54 -18.49
C MET A 301 5.23 5.91 -19.09
N LYS A 302 5.14 6.98 -18.28
CA LYS A 302 4.92 8.35 -18.77
C LYS A 302 6.02 8.78 -19.74
N THR A 303 7.28 8.52 -19.39
CA THR A 303 8.44 8.85 -20.23
C THR A 303 8.40 8.10 -21.55
N LEU A 304 7.98 6.83 -21.55
CA LEU A 304 7.78 6.05 -22.78
C LEU A 304 6.66 6.67 -23.65
N ILE A 305 5.55 7.11 -23.03
CA ILE A 305 4.47 7.81 -23.72
C ILE A 305 4.98 9.13 -24.32
N ASP A 306 5.68 9.96 -23.55
CA ASP A 306 6.21 11.26 -24.01
C ASP A 306 7.21 11.09 -25.17
N ARG A 307 8.09 10.08 -25.11
CA ARG A 307 9.01 9.75 -26.20
C ARG A 307 8.29 9.29 -27.46
N GLU A 308 7.23 8.49 -27.30
CA GLU A 308 6.40 8.03 -28.42
C GLU A 308 5.71 9.24 -29.07
N LEU A 309 5.11 10.12 -28.25
CA LEU A 309 4.45 11.36 -28.67
C LEU A 309 5.36 12.31 -29.45
N ALA A 310 6.65 12.37 -29.12
CA ALA A 310 7.62 13.22 -29.80
C ALA A 310 7.89 12.79 -31.28
N LYS A 311 7.43 11.61 -31.70
CA LYS A 311 7.58 11.14 -33.09
C LYS A 311 6.62 11.86 -34.01
N LYS A 312 7.15 12.54 -35.04
CA LYS A 312 6.37 13.24 -36.08
C LYS A 312 5.32 12.35 -36.79
N SER A 313 5.55 11.04 -36.84
CA SER A 313 4.67 10.04 -37.46
C SER A 313 3.31 9.87 -36.76
N LEU A 314 3.12 10.44 -35.56
CA LEU A 314 1.86 10.32 -34.80
C LEU A 314 0.90 11.50 -34.97
N THR A 315 1.26 12.48 -35.82
CA THR A 315 0.38 13.60 -36.16
C THR A 315 -0.92 13.07 -36.78
N GLY A 316 -2.07 13.38 -36.19
CA GLY A 316 -3.38 12.87 -36.63
C GLY A 316 -3.73 11.45 -36.18
N ASN A 317 -2.95 10.85 -35.25
CA ASN A 317 -3.29 9.57 -34.63
C ASN A 317 -4.16 9.77 -33.38
N VAL A 318 -5.38 9.27 -33.38
CA VAL A 318 -6.37 9.51 -32.30
C VAL A 318 -6.09 8.72 -31.02
N LYS A 319 -5.29 7.64 -31.12
CA LYS A 319 -4.95 6.78 -29.98
C LYS A 319 -3.63 7.19 -29.33
N LEU A 320 -2.61 7.39 -30.15
CA LEU A 320 -1.22 7.58 -29.75
C LEU A 320 -0.74 9.03 -29.83
N GLY A 321 -1.47 9.89 -30.54
CA GLY A 321 -1.12 11.30 -30.65
C GLY A 321 -1.41 12.07 -29.35
N ARG A 322 -0.91 13.30 -29.29
CA ARG A 322 -1.10 14.22 -28.17
C ARG A 322 -2.58 14.41 -27.88
N GLY A 323 -2.98 14.24 -26.61
CA GLY A 323 -4.38 14.32 -26.19
C GLY A 323 -5.26 13.17 -26.65
N GLY A 324 -4.66 12.06 -27.10
CA GLY A 324 -5.37 10.90 -27.61
C GLY A 324 -5.88 9.95 -26.51
N ILE A 325 -6.52 8.87 -26.94
CA ILE A 325 -7.16 7.87 -26.07
C ILE A 325 -6.19 7.32 -25.02
N ARG A 326 -4.92 7.10 -25.39
CA ARG A 326 -3.90 6.54 -24.49
C ARG A 326 -3.58 7.46 -23.32
N GLU A 327 -3.59 8.78 -23.49
CA GLU A 327 -3.36 9.70 -22.37
C GLU A 327 -4.50 9.60 -21.34
N ILE A 328 -5.76 9.48 -21.79
CA ILE A 328 -6.91 9.28 -20.90
C ILE A 328 -6.81 7.94 -20.16
N GLU A 329 -6.54 6.85 -20.88
CA GLU A 329 -6.32 5.52 -20.29
C GLU A 329 -5.22 5.57 -19.23
N PHE A 330 -4.14 6.30 -19.52
CA PHE A 330 -3.01 6.42 -18.62
C PHE A 330 -3.34 7.21 -17.35
N ILE A 331 -4.11 8.30 -17.46
CA ILE A 331 -4.58 9.05 -16.28
C ILE A 331 -5.33 8.10 -15.35
N ILE A 332 -6.31 7.36 -15.87
CA ILE A 332 -7.17 6.51 -15.04
C ILE A 332 -6.39 5.31 -14.49
N GLN A 333 -5.66 4.57 -15.33
CA GLN A 333 -4.96 3.36 -14.92
C GLN A 333 -3.77 3.63 -14.01
N SER A 334 -3.09 4.76 -14.14
CA SER A 334 -2.04 5.14 -13.19
C SER A 334 -2.61 5.35 -11.78
N HIS A 335 -3.80 5.97 -11.66
CA HIS A 335 -4.49 6.06 -10.38
C HIS A 335 -4.90 4.69 -9.86
N GLN A 336 -5.33 3.76 -10.72
CA GLN A 336 -5.61 2.39 -10.30
C GLN A 336 -4.36 1.69 -9.75
N LEU A 337 -3.18 1.92 -10.34
CA LEU A 337 -1.91 1.38 -9.81
C LEU A 337 -1.52 2.03 -8.47
N ILE A 338 -1.74 3.33 -8.32
CA ILE A 338 -1.42 4.07 -7.09
C ILE A 338 -2.35 3.64 -5.94
N TYR A 339 -3.66 3.66 -6.19
CA TYR A 339 -4.67 3.57 -5.13
C TYR A 339 -5.35 2.20 -5.05
N GLY A 340 -5.31 1.39 -6.11
CA GLY A 340 -5.97 0.08 -6.16
C GLY A 340 -5.46 -0.92 -5.12
N GLY A 341 -4.24 -0.74 -4.60
CA GLY A 341 -3.75 -1.54 -3.48
C GLY A 341 -4.58 -1.38 -2.21
N ARG A 342 -5.05 -0.15 -1.94
CA ARG A 342 -5.81 0.21 -0.72
C ARG A 342 -7.31 0.36 -0.98
N ASN A 343 -7.72 0.60 -2.22
CA ASN A 343 -9.11 0.77 -2.60
C ASN A 343 -9.56 -0.34 -3.58
N ALA A 344 -10.38 -1.27 -3.09
CA ALA A 344 -10.87 -2.39 -3.88
C ALA A 344 -11.78 -1.97 -5.05
N ALA A 345 -12.48 -0.84 -4.97
CA ALA A 345 -13.34 -0.34 -6.05
C ALA A 345 -12.55 0.01 -7.32
N LEU A 346 -11.28 0.37 -7.18
CA LEU A 346 -10.37 0.65 -8.29
C LEU A 346 -9.78 -0.61 -8.93
N ARG A 347 -10.02 -1.81 -8.38
CA ARG A 347 -9.51 -3.08 -8.93
C ARG A 347 -10.44 -3.63 -10.03
N THR A 348 -10.80 -2.77 -10.96
CA THR A 348 -11.74 -3.06 -12.05
C THR A 348 -11.06 -2.96 -13.41
N ALA A 349 -11.40 -3.86 -14.32
CA ALA A 349 -10.94 -3.79 -15.70
C ALA A 349 -11.69 -2.72 -16.52
N SER A 350 -12.83 -2.20 -16.06
CA SER A 350 -13.58 -1.18 -16.80
C SER A 350 -13.04 0.23 -16.51
N LEU A 351 -12.70 0.98 -17.56
CA LEU A 351 -12.27 2.37 -17.48
C LEU A 351 -13.36 3.25 -16.88
N TYR A 352 -14.61 3.04 -17.30
CA TYR A 352 -15.76 3.81 -16.78
C TYR A 352 -16.02 3.53 -15.30
N ALA A 353 -15.90 2.26 -14.87
CA ALA A 353 -16.05 1.92 -13.45
C ALA A 353 -14.89 2.47 -12.61
N ALA A 354 -13.66 2.44 -13.14
CA ALA A 354 -12.50 3.04 -12.49
C ALA A 354 -12.67 4.56 -12.35
N LEU A 355 -13.10 5.24 -13.41
CA LEU A 355 -13.36 6.69 -13.40
C LEU A 355 -14.40 7.07 -12.34
N ALA A 356 -15.53 6.35 -12.28
CA ALA A 356 -16.56 6.56 -11.26
C ALA A 356 -16.01 6.36 -9.83
N ALA A 357 -15.21 5.31 -9.62
CA ALA A 357 -14.59 5.05 -8.32
C ALA A 357 -13.55 6.12 -7.92
N LEU A 358 -12.87 6.75 -8.89
CA LEU A 358 -11.96 7.88 -8.64
C LEU A 358 -12.73 9.15 -8.24
N GLU A 359 -13.85 9.42 -8.90
CA GLU A 359 -14.76 10.53 -8.57
C GLU A 359 -15.38 10.36 -7.17
N GLU A 360 -15.94 9.17 -6.88
CA GLU A 360 -16.54 8.85 -5.58
C GLU A 360 -15.50 8.87 -4.44
N GLY A 361 -14.25 8.50 -4.75
CA GLY A 361 -13.14 8.51 -3.80
C GLY A 361 -12.48 9.87 -3.59
N GLY A 362 -12.91 10.93 -4.30
CA GLY A 362 -12.32 12.27 -4.23
C GLY A 362 -10.88 12.36 -4.76
N MET A 363 -10.46 11.39 -5.57
CA MET A 363 -9.13 11.35 -6.19
C MET A 363 -9.07 12.12 -7.50
N LEU A 364 -10.24 12.31 -8.14
CA LEU A 364 -10.42 13.14 -9.31
C LEU A 364 -11.65 14.02 -9.10
N ASP A 365 -11.50 15.31 -9.41
CA ASP A 365 -12.62 16.24 -9.36
C ASP A 365 -13.70 15.84 -10.35
N ARG A 366 -14.97 15.93 -9.94
CA ARG A 366 -16.11 15.54 -10.78
C ARG A 366 -16.15 16.28 -12.12
N ALA A 367 -15.73 17.56 -12.14
CA ALA A 367 -15.63 18.33 -13.37
C ALA A 367 -14.59 17.76 -14.36
N ASP A 368 -13.43 17.33 -13.85
CA ASP A 368 -12.40 16.71 -14.67
C ASP A 368 -12.80 15.30 -15.10
N GLY A 369 -13.50 14.56 -14.23
CA GLY A 369 -14.07 13.25 -14.55
C GLY A 369 -15.11 13.32 -15.67
N ASP A 370 -16.06 14.26 -15.61
CA ASP A 370 -17.06 14.50 -16.65
C ASP A 370 -16.40 14.89 -17.99
N ARG A 371 -15.34 15.72 -17.95
CA ARG A 371 -14.55 16.08 -19.15
C ARG A 371 -13.83 14.86 -19.75
N LEU A 372 -13.10 14.09 -18.93
CA LEU A 372 -12.41 12.89 -19.40
C LEU A 372 -13.38 11.89 -20.03
N ARG A 373 -14.56 11.68 -19.42
CA ARG A 373 -15.61 10.83 -19.97
C ARG A 373 -16.08 11.33 -21.34
N SER A 374 -16.43 12.60 -21.45
CA SER A 374 -16.90 13.19 -22.71
C SER A 374 -15.84 13.12 -23.81
N HIS A 375 -14.57 13.39 -23.49
CA HIS A 375 -13.47 13.32 -24.46
C HIS A 375 -13.15 11.88 -24.86
N TYR A 376 -13.19 10.94 -23.92
CA TYR A 376 -13.03 9.52 -24.22
C TYR A 376 -14.12 9.04 -25.18
N ASP A 377 -15.38 9.36 -24.89
CA ASP A 377 -16.51 8.98 -25.75
C ASP A 377 -16.35 9.56 -27.17
N TYR A 378 -15.99 10.84 -27.28
CA TYR A 378 -15.72 11.49 -28.57
C TYR A 378 -14.62 10.78 -29.37
N LEU A 379 -13.48 10.52 -28.73
CA LEU A 379 -12.32 9.88 -29.37
C LEU A 379 -12.61 8.42 -29.76
N ARG A 380 -13.39 7.69 -28.96
CA ARG A 380 -13.81 6.32 -29.26
C ARG A 380 -14.77 6.26 -30.44
N VAL A 381 -15.73 7.19 -30.51
CA VAL A 381 -16.62 7.31 -31.68
C VAL A 381 -15.82 7.67 -32.93
N LEU A 382 -14.86 8.60 -32.84
CA LEU A 382 -13.98 8.91 -33.96
C LEU A 382 -13.16 7.68 -34.39
N GLU A 383 -12.60 6.93 -33.44
CA GLU A 383 -11.91 5.67 -33.72
C GLU A 383 -12.83 4.67 -34.44
N HIS A 384 -14.11 4.56 -34.05
CA HIS A 384 -15.08 3.74 -34.76
C HIS A 384 -15.28 4.19 -36.21
N ARG A 385 -15.42 5.50 -36.47
CA ARG A 385 -15.60 6.05 -37.81
C ARG A 385 -14.41 5.74 -38.71
N LEU A 386 -13.20 5.85 -38.17
CA LEU A 386 -11.98 5.51 -38.90
C LEU A 386 -11.94 4.01 -39.24
N GLN A 387 -12.33 3.15 -38.29
CA GLN A 387 -12.26 1.69 -38.47
C GLN A 387 -13.35 1.15 -39.39
N ILE A 388 -14.61 1.56 -39.20
CA ILE A 388 -15.77 1.03 -39.95
C ILE A 388 -15.78 1.48 -41.41
N MET A 389 -14.97 2.49 -41.77
CA MET A 389 -14.82 2.92 -43.15
C MET A 389 -14.44 1.74 -44.06
N ASP A 390 -13.49 0.92 -43.61
CA ASP A 390 -12.95 -0.21 -44.38
C ASP A 390 -12.80 -1.52 -43.59
N ASP A 391 -13.30 -1.58 -42.35
CA ASP A 391 -13.01 -2.68 -41.39
C ASP A 391 -11.50 -2.87 -41.19
N ALA A 392 -10.83 -1.73 -40.99
CA ALA A 392 -9.39 -1.63 -40.88
C ALA A 392 -8.97 -1.23 -39.46
N GLN A 393 -7.86 -1.79 -38.98
CA GLN A 393 -7.27 -1.42 -37.69
C GLN A 393 -6.42 -0.16 -37.89
N THR A 394 -7.11 0.97 -38.06
CA THR A 394 -6.49 2.28 -38.20
C THR A 394 -6.84 3.17 -37.01
N HIS A 395 -5.89 4.00 -36.62
CA HIS A 395 -6.06 5.08 -35.64
C HIS A 395 -5.70 6.44 -36.24
N SER A 396 -5.31 6.49 -37.52
CA SER A 396 -4.84 7.70 -38.17
C SER A 396 -5.94 8.30 -39.02
N ILE A 397 -6.14 9.60 -38.88
CA ILE A 397 -7.04 10.36 -39.75
C ILE A 397 -6.49 10.31 -41.19
N PRO A 398 -7.33 10.01 -42.21
CA PRO A 398 -6.89 9.97 -43.60
C PRO A 398 -6.31 11.29 -44.06
N VAL A 399 -5.22 11.23 -44.84
CA VAL A 399 -4.62 12.40 -45.49
C VAL A 399 -5.40 12.79 -46.76
N GLU A 400 -6.04 11.81 -47.40
CA GLU A 400 -6.84 12.03 -48.60
C GLU A 400 -8.04 12.96 -48.31
N PRO A 401 -8.22 14.07 -49.06
CA PRO A 401 -9.26 15.06 -48.77
C PRO A 401 -10.69 14.50 -48.77
N LEU A 402 -11.01 13.58 -49.69
CA LEU A 402 -12.33 12.99 -49.79
C LEU A 402 -12.64 12.08 -48.58
N ALA A 403 -11.71 11.20 -48.22
CA ALA A 403 -11.83 10.33 -47.05
C ALA A 403 -11.93 11.12 -45.74
N ARG A 404 -11.15 12.21 -45.62
CA ARG A 404 -11.20 13.11 -44.45
C ARG A 404 -12.57 13.80 -44.32
N THR A 405 -13.10 14.31 -45.42
CA THR A 405 -14.45 14.91 -45.48
C THR A 405 -15.54 13.92 -45.10
N ARG A 406 -15.41 12.65 -45.52
CA ARG A 406 -16.32 11.57 -45.11
C ARG A 406 -16.29 11.33 -43.60
N ILE A 407 -15.11 11.38 -42.96
CA ILE A 407 -14.99 11.26 -41.50
C ILE A 407 -15.65 12.45 -40.79
N ALA A 408 -15.38 13.68 -41.22
CA ALA A 408 -15.98 14.87 -40.62
C ALA A 408 -17.52 14.80 -40.64
N LEU A 409 -18.09 14.45 -41.79
CA LEU A 409 -19.54 14.28 -41.95
C LEU A 409 -20.09 13.13 -41.11
N ALA A 410 -19.38 12.00 -41.01
CA ALA A 410 -19.79 10.86 -40.20
C ALA A 410 -19.66 11.12 -38.68
N MET A 411 -18.87 12.13 -38.30
CA MET A 411 -18.82 12.73 -36.96
C MET A 411 -19.85 13.86 -36.77
N CYS A 412 -20.73 14.08 -37.75
CA CYS A 412 -21.77 15.12 -37.75
C CYS A 412 -21.26 16.58 -37.81
N TYR A 413 -20.05 16.80 -38.36
CA TYR A 413 -19.55 18.14 -38.67
C TYR A 413 -19.85 18.52 -40.13
N PRO A 414 -20.12 19.80 -40.43
CA PRO A 414 -20.47 20.24 -41.79
C PRO A 414 -19.26 20.23 -42.73
N ASP A 415 -18.05 20.46 -42.21
CA ASP A 415 -16.81 20.46 -42.98
C ASP A 415 -15.60 20.01 -42.14
N ASN A 416 -14.44 19.92 -42.80
CA ASN A 416 -13.18 19.52 -42.15
C ASN A 416 -12.66 20.57 -41.17
N VAL A 417 -12.96 21.85 -41.35
CA VAL A 417 -12.44 22.94 -40.51
C VAL A 417 -13.07 22.85 -39.13
N ASP A 418 -14.40 22.71 -39.06
CA ASP A 418 -15.13 22.55 -37.80
C ASP A 418 -14.72 21.25 -37.08
N PHE A 419 -14.58 20.14 -37.81
CA PHE A 419 -14.12 18.88 -37.24
C PHE A 419 -12.70 18.98 -36.65
N GLU A 420 -11.77 19.60 -37.39
CA GLU A 420 -10.39 19.78 -36.93
C GLU A 420 -10.29 20.71 -35.73
N SER A 421 -11.08 21.79 -35.71
CA SER A 421 -11.12 22.69 -34.57
C SER A 421 -11.66 21.99 -33.32
N ALA A 422 -12.73 21.20 -33.44
CA ALA A 422 -13.29 20.45 -32.33
C ALA A 422 -12.32 19.37 -31.83
N LEU A 423 -11.68 18.62 -32.73
CA LEU A 423 -10.66 17.63 -32.36
C LEU A 423 -9.45 18.28 -31.69
N ALA A 424 -8.97 19.42 -32.20
CA ALA A 424 -7.86 20.15 -31.58
C ALA A 424 -8.21 20.58 -30.15
N SER A 425 -9.42 21.09 -29.93
CA SER A 425 -9.90 21.46 -28.59
C SER A 425 -9.95 20.24 -27.65
N VAL A 426 -10.45 19.10 -28.11
CA VAL A 426 -10.47 17.86 -27.30
C VAL A 426 -9.04 17.43 -26.95
N ASN A 427 -8.14 17.41 -27.92
CA ASN A 427 -6.77 16.99 -27.70
C ASN A 427 -5.99 17.95 -26.78
N ASP A 428 -6.23 19.26 -26.91
CA ASP A 428 -5.61 20.27 -26.04
C ASP A 428 -6.07 20.09 -24.59
N ASP A 429 -7.38 19.91 -24.38
CA ASP A 429 -7.98 19.71 -23.07
C ASP A 429 -7.47 18.44 -22.39
N VAL A 430 -7.48 17.31 -23.10
CA VAL A 430 -6.96 16.03 -22.59
C VAL A 430 -5.49 16.15 -22.24
N HIS A 431 -4.70 16.77 -23.11
CA HIS A 431 -3.27 16.92 -22.86
C HIS A 431 -2.99 17.87 -21.68
N GLN A 432 -3.80 18.91 -21.51
CA GLN A 432 -3.69 19.79 -20.34
C GLN A 432 -4.01 19.05 -19.05
N LEU A 433 -5.05 18.22 -19.02
CA LEU A 433 -5.40 17.36 -17.89
C LEU A 433 -4.30 16.33 -17.60
N PHE A 434 -3.78 15.68 -18.64
CA PHE A 434 -2.63 14.78 -18.52
C PHE A 434 -1.45 15.50 -17.88
N ARG A 435 -1.15 16.73 -18.32
CA ARG A 435 -0.08 17.50 -17.72
C ARG A 435 -0.38 17.90 -16.28
N SER A 436 -1.57 18.40 -15.96
CA SER A 436 -1.89 18.87 -14.60
C SER A 436 -1.73 17.73 -13.57
N VAL A 437 -2.26 16.55 -13.87
CA VAL A 437 -2.17 15.35 -13.02
C VAL A 437 -0.72 14.97 -12.72
N PHE A 438 0.19 15.12 -13.69
CA PHE A 438 1.58 14.66 -13.55
C PHE A 438 2.63 15.79 -13.47
N HIS A 439 2.26 17.07 -13.36
CA HIS A 439 3.21 18.21 -13.27
C HIS A 439 3.11 19.04 -11.98
N HIS A 440 2.24 18.71 -11.02
CA HIS A 440 2.20 19.37 -9.70
C HIS A 440 3.45 19.15 -8.81
N HIS A 441 4.59 18.70 -9.35
CA HIS A 441 5.83 18.37 -8.60
C HIS A 441 7.13 18.89 -9.25
N ARG A 442 7.07 19.92 -10.10
CA ARG A 442 8.29 20.71 -10.40
C ARG A 442 8.04 22.13 -9.93
N GLY A 443 8.70 22.48 -8.83
CA GLY A 443 8.86 23.86 -8.40
C GLY A 443 9.34 24.74 -9.55
N SER A 444 9.03 26.02 -9.42
CA SER A 444 9.33 27.13 -10.31
C SER A 444 10.75 27.09 -10.93
N LEU A 445 10.94 27.83 -12.03
CA LEU A 445 12.25 28.07 -12.64
C LEU A 445 13.31 28.41 -11.56
N PRO A 446 14.56 27.91 -11.68
CA PRO A 446 15.58 28.09 -10.64
C PRO A 446 15.87 29.58 -10.39
N ASP A 447 15.87 29.99 -9.13
CA ASP A 447 16.45 31.27 -8.70
C ASP A 447 17.99 31.21 -8.82
N ASP A 448 18.69 32.36 -8.89
CA ASP A 448 20.17 32.43 -8.91
C ASP A 448 20.83 31.65 -7.74
N GLN A 449 20.14 31.54 -6.59
CA GLN A 449 20.60 30.74 -5.46
C GLN A 449 20.50 29.23 -5.68
N ASP A 450 19.53 28.75 -6.48
CA ASP A 450 19.39 27.31 -6.76
C ASP A 450 20.52 26.80 -7.66
N SER A 451 21.10 27.67 -8.50
CA SER A 451 22.32 27.36 -9.26
C SER A 451 23.53 27.17 -8.35
N LEU A 452 23.68 28.00 -7.31
CA LEU A 452 24.82 27.91 -6.39
C LEU A 452 24.90 26.55 -5.66
N PHE A 453 23.78 26.03 -5.17
CA PHE A 453 23.79 24.74 -4.47
C PHE A 453 24.05 23.56 -5.40
N ALA A 454 23.64 23.66 -6.68
CA ALA A 454 24.01 22.70 -7.71
C ALA A 454 25.51 22.78 -7.99
N ASP A 455 26.06 23.98 -8.16
CA ASP A 455 27.49 24.20 -8.39
C ASP A 455 28.38 23.68 -7.24
N LEU A 456 27.91 23.84 -5.99
CA LEU A 456 28.55 23.29 -4.80
C LEU A 456 28.52 21.75 -4.76
N TRP A 457 27.47 21.10 -5.29
CA TRP A 457 27.36 19.64 -5.36
C TRP A 457 28.08 19.04 -6.57
N ASP A 458 28.07 19.71 -7.71
CA ASP A 458 28.64 19.21 -8.97
C ASP A 458 30.15 19.53 -9.09
N GLU A 459 30.72 20.27 -8.13
CA GLU A 459 32.13 20.70 -8.14
C GLU A 459 32.49 21.55 -9.37
N THR A 460 31.56 22.39 -9.84
CA THR A 460 31.81 23.29 -10.98
C THR A 460 32.66 24.51 -10.59
N LEU A 461 32.77 24.79 -9.29
CA LEU A 461 33.58 25.88 -8.72
C LEU A 461 35.01 25.43 -8.41
N ALA A 462 35.97 26.35 -8.48
CA ALA A 462 37.32 26.08 -8.01
C ALA A 462 37.31 25.79 -6.49
N PRO A 463 38.20 24.91 -5.96
CA PRO A 463 38.18 24.53 -4.55
C PRO A 463 38.22 25.70 -3.57
N GLU A 464 38.99 26.76 -3.88
CA GLU A 464 39.09 27.98 -3.06
C GLU A 464 37.79 28.80 -3.05
N ASP A 465 37.09 28.84 -4.20
CA ASP A 465 35.79 29.51 -4.32
C ASP A 465 34.71 28.72 -3.58
N GLN A 466 34.74 27.38 -3.66
CA GLN A 466 33.79 26.50 -2.95
C GLN A 466 33.86 26.69 -1.42
N LEU A 467 35.07 26.77 -0.86
CA LEU A 467 35.28 27.03 0.58
C LEU A 467 34.74 28.41 0.99
N THR A 468 34.93 29.42 0.14
CA THR A 468 34.42 30.77 0.36
C THR A 468 32.88 30.77 0.39
N GLN A 469 32.24 30.05 -0.54
CA GLN A 469 30.78 29.94 -0.59
C GLN A 469 30.21 29.17 0.62
N PHE A 470 30.81 28.05 1.04
CA PHE A 470 30.38 27.35 2.26
C PHE A 470 30.48 28.26 3.51
N THR A 471 31.55 29.05 3.61
CA THR A 471 31.68 30.04 4.70
C THR A 471 30.56 31.08 4.65
N ALA A 472 30.25 31.61 3.46
CA ALA A 472 29.17 32.58 3.26
C ALA A 472 27.77 32.01 3.58
N LEU A 473 27.59 30.71 3.41
CA LEU A 473 26.37 29.97 3.74
C LEU A 473 26.27 29.57 5.23
N GLY A 474 27.27 29.89 6.06
CA GLY A 474 27.24 29.71 7.52
C GLY A 474 27.88 28.42 8.04
N PHE A 475 28.51 27.60 7.18
CA PHE A 475 29.26 26.42 7.61
C PHE A 475 30.54 26.83 8.37
N GLN A 476 30.78 26.18 9.52
CA GLN A 476 31.90 26.51 10.41
C GLN A 476 33.21 25.79 10.02
N ASP A 477 33.11 24.61 9.40
CA ASP A 477 34.24 23.84 8.86
C ASP A 477 34.05 23.50 7.36
N PRO A 478 34.22 24.50 6.47
CA PRO A 478 34.07 24.33 5.02
C PRO A 478 34.89 23.18 4.42
N GLN A 479 36.10 22.94 4.92
CA GLN A 479 36.99 21.87 4.45
C GLN A 479 36.41 20.49 4.77
N GLN A 480 35.88 20.32 5.99
CA GLN A 480 35.23 19.06 6.37
C GLN A 480 33.95 18.81 5.55
N VAL A 481 33.16 19.85 5.27
CA VAL A 481 31.95 19.74 4.43
C VAL A 481 32.29 19.32 3.00
N GLN A 482 33.29 19.98 2.38
CA GLN A 482 33.79 19.60 1.05
C GLN A 482 34.24 18.14 1.02
N THR A 483 34.98 17.70 2.04
CA THR A 483 35.46 16.31 2.17
C THR A 483 34.30 15.31 2.28
N LEU A 484 33.25 15.64 3.03
CA LEU A 484 32.06 14.78 3.17
C LEU A 484 31.31 14.63 1.84
N LEU A 485 31.10 15.73 1.10
CA LEU A 485 30.39 15.70 -0.18
C LEU A 485 31.18 14.96 -1.27
N ALA A 486 32.50 15.16 -1.33
CA ALA A 486 33.38 14.40 -2.21
C ALA A 486 33.36 12.90 -1.83
N GLY A 487 33.44 12.60 -0.53
CA GLY A 487 33.39 11.23 -0.01
C GLY A 487 32.13 10.46 -0.45
N ILE A 488 30.97 11.10 -0.50
CA ILE A 488 29.73 10.50 -1.02
C ILE A 488 29.85 10.21 -2.51
N ARG A 489 30.25 11.20 -3.33
CA ARG A 489 30.35 11.08 -4.80
C ARG A 489 31.35 10.03 -5.24
N ASP A 490 32.50 9.96 -4.55
CA ASP A 490 33.57 9.01 -4.84
C ASP A 490 33.36 7.64 -4.20
N SER A 491 32.33 7.49 -3.36
CA SER A 491 32.08 6.23 -2.65
C SER A 491 31.73 5.10 -3.62
N ARG A 492 32.12 3.87 -3.25
CA ARG A 492 31.59 2.64 -3.87
C ARG A 492 30.06 2.55 -3.78
N PHE A 493 29.47 3.26 -2.81
CA PHE A 493 28.05 3.39 -2.62
C PHE A 493 27.38 4.19 -3.75
N TYR A 494 27.95 5.33 -4.14
CA TYR A 494 27.48 6.13 -5.29
C TYR A 494 27.68 5.40 -6.63
N GLN A 495 28.84 4.75 -6.81
CA GLN A 495 29.13 4.02 -8.04
C GLN A 495 28.27 2.76 -8.25
N ALA A 496 27.72 2.19 -7.17
CA ALA A 496 26.82 1.04 -7.23
C ALA A 496 25.40 1.38 -7.70
N PHE A 497 25.05 2.66 -7.82
CA PHE A 497 23.73 3.06 -8.30
C PHE A 497 23.49 2.77 -9.78
N SER A 498 22.24 2.41 -10.08
CA SER A 498 21.68 2.57 -11.42
C SER A 498 21.82 4.04 -11.84
N ARG A 499 21.81 4.30 -13.16
CA ARG A 499 21.87 5.68 -13.67
C ARG A 499 20.79 6.57 -13.04
N GLU A 500 19.58 6.04 -12.88
CA GLU A 500 18.45 6.73 -12.26
C GLU A 500 18.65 7.03 -10.77
N GLY A 501 19.27 6.11 -10.01
CA GLY A 501 19.59 6.36 -8.60
C GLY A 501 20.58 7.53 -8.42
N ARG A 502 21.55 7.66 -9.33
CA ARG A 502 22.48 8.81 -9.35
C ARG A 502 21.77 10.09 -9.70
N GLU A 503 21.00 10.10 -10.79
CA GLU A 503 20.22 11.27 -11.22
C GLU A 503 19.30 11.80 -10.10
N ARG A 504 18.70 10.91 -9.29
CA ARG A 504 17.89 11.30 -8.13
C ARG A 504 18.71 11.85 -6.97
N LEU A 505 19.85 11.24 -6.67
CA LEU A 505 20.75 11.74 -5.63
C LEU A 505 21.31 13.13 -6.01
N ASP A 506 21.72 13.30 -7.27
CA ASP A 506 22.23 14.56 -7.81
C ASP A 506 21.14 15.66 -7.80
N ALA A 507 19.87 15.29 -7.97
CA ALA A 507 18.74 16.22 -7.80
C ALA A 507 18.43 16.52 -6.32
N LEU A 508 18.61 15.55 -5.41
CA LEU A 508 18.32 15.71 -3.98
C LEU A 508 19.37 16.56 -3.27
N MET A 509 20.65 16.34 -3.56
CA MET A 509 21.76 16.90 -2.78
C MET A 509 21.78 18.43 -2.73
N PRO A 510 21.54 19.17 -3.84
CA PRO A 510 21.42 20.62 -3.79
C PRO A 510 20.28 21.09 -2.87
N LEU A 511 19.12 20.43 -2.93
CA LEU A 511 17.98 20.73 -2.06
C LEU A 511 18.32 20.48 -0.59
N ALA A 512 18.96 19.34 -0.30
CA ALA A 512 19.38 18.98 1.05
C ALA A 512 20.42 19.96 1.61
N LEU A 513 21.41 20.36 0.80
CA LEU A 513 22.42 21.36 1.16
C LEU A 513 21.79 22.71 1.48
N LYS A 514 20.89 23.19 0.62
CA LYS A 514 20.12 24.43 0.84
C LYS A 514 19.37 24.40 2.16
N ARG A 515 18.70 23.29 2.47
CA ARG A 515 17.99 23.12 3.74
C ARG A 515 18.92 23.04 4.95
N CYS A 516 20.06 22.37 4.84
CA CYS A 516 21.05 22.30 5.93
C CYS A 516 21.65 23.67 6.24
N ALA A 517 21.95 24.48 5.23
CA ALA A 517 22.48 25.84 5.40
C ALA A 517 21.51 26.78 6.15
N GLN A 518 20.20 26.47 6.16
CA GLN A 518 19.17 27.24 6.86
C GLN A 518 19.01 26.84 8.35
N THR A 519 19.79 25.88 8.84
CA THR A 519 19.72 25.41 10.23
C THR A 519 20.67 26.19 11.15
N GLU A 520 20.46 26.10 12.47
CA GLU A 520 21.36 26.70 13.47
C GLU A 520 22.75 26.05 13.52
N SER A 521 22.90 24.83 12.99
CA SER A 521 24.18 24.09 12.98
C SER A 521 24.36 23.34 11.66
N PRO A 522 24.67 24.06 10.55
CA PRO A 522 24.73 23.49 9.20
C PRO A 522 25.66 22.28 9.06
N ASP A 523 26.84 22.31 9.70
CA ASP A 523 27.82 21.22 9.67
C ASP A 523 27.28 19.92 10.27
N THR A 524 26.55 20.03 11.38
CA THR A 524 25.90 18.88 12.03
C THR A 524 24.72 18.37 11.19
N ALA A 525 23.94 19.29 10.62
CA ALA A 525 22.81 18.97 9.76
C ALA A 525 23.26 18.14 8.55
N ILE A 526 24.24 18.63 7.78
CA ILE A 526 24.67 17.94 6.57
C ILE A 526 25.31 16.58 6.89
N SER A 527 26.13 16.49 7.93
CA SER A 527 26.74 15.20 8.32
C SER A 527 25.69 14.13 8.63
N ARG A 528 24.63 14.49 9.36
CA ARG A 528 23.54 13.55 9.71
C ARG A 528 22.59 13.25 8.57
N VAL A 529 22.32 14.24 7.69
CA VAL A 529 21.54 14.02 6.46
C VAL A 529 22.28 13.06 5.53
N LEU A 530 23.59 13.26 5.34
CA LEU A 530 24.42 12.36 4.53
C LEU A 530 24.41 10.93 5.09
N PHE A 531 24.54 10.77 6.40
CA PHE A 531 24.44 9.45 7.04
C PHE A 531 23.09 8.75 6.78
N VAL A 532 21.97 9.50 6.80
CA VAL A 532 20.65 8.95 6.44
C VAL A 532 20.59 8.61 4.96
N ILE A 533 21.05 9.51 4.08
CA ILE A 533 21.06 9.30 2.62
C ILE A 533 21.90 8.07 2.24
N GLU A 534 23.07 7.87 2.86
CA GLU A 534 23.90 6.67 2.67
C GLU A 534 23.17 5.40 3.09
N SER A 535 22.43 5.46 4.20
CA SER A 535 21.70 4.31 4.72
C SER A 535 20.50 3.92 3.84
N ILE A 536 19.80 4.91 3.27
CA ILE A 536 18.62 4.68 2.44
C ILE A 536 18.94 4.52 0.96
N GLY A 537 20.08 5.02 0.48
CA GLY A 537 20.20 5.38 -0.92
C GLY A 537 20.05 4.21 -1.88
N ARG A 538 20.42 2.97 -1.49
CA ARG A 538 20.14 1.74 -2.29
C ARG A 538 18.68 1.57 -2.70
N ARG A 539 17.78 2.30 -2.05
CA ARG A 539 16.35 2.40 -2.34
C ARG A 539 16.11 3.79 -2.94
N SER A 540 16.36 3.91 -4.25
CA SER A 540 16.17 5.14 -5.07
C SER A 540 14.83 5.81 -4.84
N ALA A 541 13.87 4.99 -4.47
CA ALA A 541 12.64 5.27 -3.80
C ALA A 541 12.64 6.46 -2.83
N TYR A 542 13.31 6.30 -1.69
CA TYR A 542 13.31 7.32 -0.64
C TYR A 542 14.04 8.60 -1.06
N LEU A 543 14.99 8.51 -2.00
CA LEU A 543 15.62 9.68 -2.58
C LEU A 543 14.58 10.52 -3.33
N ALA A 544 13.73 9.87 -4.15
CA ALA A 544 12.64 10.52 -4.87
C ALA A 544 11.64 11.20 -3.91
N LEU A 545 11.29 10.57 -2.78
CA LEU A 545 10.45 11.19 -1.75
C LEU A 545 10.96 12.56 -1.36
N LEU A 546 12.24 12.62 -1.01
CA LEU A 546 12.87 13.79 -0.43
C LEU A 546 13.11 14.86 -1.51
N THR A 547 13.34 14.45 -2.75
CA THR A 547 13.44 15.40 -3.87
C THR A 547 12.10 16.05 -4.20
N GLU A 548 10.99 15.31 -4.07
CA GLU A 548 9.67 15.73 -4.55
C GLU A 548 8.79 16.35 -3.47
N ASN A 549 9.02 15.96 -2.23
CA ASN A 549 8.30 16.46 -1.08
C ASN A 549 9.22 17.36 -0.27
N GLU A 550 9.18 18.65 -0.60
CA GLU A 550 9.96 19.69 0.07
C GLU A 550 9.67 19.76 1.57
N LEU A 551 8.42 19.51 1.97
CA LEU A 551 8.04 19.40 3.38
C LEU A 551 8.75 18.21 4.04
N ALA A 552 8.71 17.02 3.44
CA ALA A 552 9.39 15.85 4.00
C ALA A 552 10.90 16.06 4.14
N LEU A 553 11.56 16.65 3.14
CA LEU A 553 12.98 17.00 3.24
C LEU A 553 13.25 18.03 4.34
N SER A 554 12.43 19.08 4.43
CA SER A 554 12.56 20.09 5.49
C SER A 554 12.39 19.47 6.88
N GLN A 555 11.42 18.56 7.04
CA GLN A 555 11.18 17.86 8.30
C GLN A 555 12.31 16.90 8.64
N LEU A 556 12.83 16.16 7.66
CA LEU A 556 14.00 15.31 7.83
C LEU A 556 15.17 16.13 8.36
N VAL A 557 15.54 17.21 7.66
CA VAL A 557 16.67 18.08 8.03
C VAL A 557 16.48 18.65 9.43
N ARG A 558 15.27 19.13 9.76
CA ARG A 558 14.96 19.66 11.09
C ARG A 558 15.17 18.61 12.19
N LEU A 559 14.63 17.41 11.99
CA LEU A 559 14.69 16.35 12.98
C LEU A 559 16.11 15.81 13.19
N VAL A 560 16.81 15.49 12.10
CA VAL A 560 18.16 14.91 12.22
C VAL A 560 19.15 15.95 12.73
N SER A 561 18.98 17.23 12.41
CA SER A 561 19.77 18.32 13.00
C SER A 561 19.60 18.38 14.51
N ALA A 562 18.37 18.22 15.00
CA ALA A 562 18.07 18.31 16.43
C ALA A 562 18.44 17.04 17.22
N SER A 563 18.38 15.85 16.61
CA SER A 563 18.60 14.58 17.31
C SER A 563 19.45 13.58 16.50
N SER A 564 20.58 13.17 17.09
CA SER A 564 21.42 12.10 16.54
C SER A 564 20.74 10.73 16.64
N GLU A 565 19.89 10.51 17.65
CA GLU A 565 19.13 9.27 17.77
C GLU A 565 18.06 9.15 16.68
N ILE A 566 17.31 10.22 16.39
CA ILE A 566 16.33 10.21 15.29
C ILE A 566 17.03 9.94 13.94
N SER A 567 18.21 10.51 13.71
CA SER A 567 19.02 10.21 12.52
C SER A 567 19.34 8.71 12.40
N HIS A 568 19.80 8.07 13.48
CA HIS A 568 20.04 6.62 13.50
C HIS A 568 18.77 5.79 13.38
N TRP A 569 17.67 6.26 13.96
CA TRP A 569 16.38 5.59 13.88
C TRP A 569 15.89 5.53 12.43
N ILE A 570 15.85 6.67 11.74
CA ILE A 570 15.43 6.77 10.34
C ILE A 570 16.36 5.95 9.44
N ALA A 571 17.67 6.02 9.67
CA ALA A 571 18.65 5.21 8.93
C ALA A 571 18.39 3.70 9.08
N SER A 572 18.02 3.25 10.28
CA SER A 572 17.77 1.83 10.58
C SER A 572 16.39 1.35 10.12
N HIS A 573 15.40 2.25 10.04
CA HIS A 573 14.03 1.92 9.65
C HIS A 573 13.48 2.88 8.57
N PRO A 574 14.02 2.87 7.34
CA PRO A 574 13.69 3.91 6.33
C PRO A 574 12.22 4.01 5.94
N VAL A 575 11.42 2.96 6.19
CA VAL A 575 9.97 2.95 5.95
C VAL A 575 9.23 4.07 6.69
N ILE A 576 9.80 4.57 7.80
CA ILE A 576 9.20 5.66 8.58
C ILE A 576 9.39 7.05 7.94
N LEU A 577 10.12 7.16 6.83
CA LEU A 577 10.24 8.43 6.09
C LEU A 577 8.88 8.92 5.57
N ASP A 578 7.94 8.01 5.34
CA ASP A 578 6.57 8.34 4.94
C ASP A 578 5.84 9.19 6.00
N GLU A 579 6.20 9.05 7.28
CA GLU A 579 5.65 9.86 8.38
C GLU A 579 6.08 11.33 8.31
N LEU A 580 7.07 11.66 7.46
CA LEU A 580 7.54 13.03 7.24
C LEU A 580 6.74 13.76 6.16
N ILE A 581 5.80 13.08 5.49
CA ILE A 581 4.93 13.70 4.50
C ILE A 581 3.96 14.68 5.17
N ASP A 582 3.45 14.32 6.34
CA ASP A 582 2.55 15.17 7.12
C ASP A 582 3.33 16.08 8.09
N PRO A 583 2.89 17.33 8.33
CA PRO A 583 3.56 18.22 9.27
C PRO A 583 3.57 17.66 10.70
N ILE A 584 4.74 17.58 11.34
CA ILE A 584 4.92 17.16 12.74
C ILE A 584 4.06 18.01 13.70
N THR A 585 3.81 19.28 13.36
CA THR A 585 2.92 20.17 14.12
C THR A 585 1.46 19.72 14.15
N ALA A 586 1.05 18.82 13.26
CA ALA A 586 -0.27 18.21 13.26
C ALA A 586 -0.36 16.98 14.18
N TYR A 587 0.75 16.56 14.81
CA TYR A 587 0.73 15.44 15.73
C TYR A 587 -0.15 15.73 16.94
N GLN A 588 -1.07 14.81 17.23
CA GLN A 588 -1.90 14.83 18.43
C GLN A 588 -1.72 13.51 19.17
N PRO A 589 -1.48 13.54 20.50
CA PRO A 589 -1.46 12.34 21.32
C PRO A 589 -2.78 11.59 21.21
N GLN A 590 -2.72 10.31 20.83
CA GLN A 590 -3.90 9.46 20.68
C GLN A 590 -4.10 8.58 21.91
N ALA A 591 -5.34 8.28 22.23
CA ALA A 591 -5.67 7.32 23.27
C ALA A 591 -5.37 5.89 22.80
N CYS A 592 -5.10 4.97 23.74
CA CYS A 592 -4.85 3.56 23.43
C CYS A 592 -5.96 2.92 22.56
N SER A 593 -7.22 3.31 22.77
CA SER A 593 -8.35 2.85 21.95
C SER A 593 -8.26 3.26 20.48
N GLU A 594 -7.78 4.47 20.20
CA GLU A 594 -7.65 5.00 18.83
C GLU A 594 -6.49 4.31 18.11
N ILE A 595 -5.37 4.12 18.81
CA ILE A 595 -4.22 3.35 18.33
C ILE A 595 -4.65 1.91 18.02
N CYS A 596 -5.41 1.26 18.91
CA CYS A 596 -5.96 -0.07 18.69
C CYS A 596 -6.85 -0.14 17.43
N GLN A 597 -7.70 0.86 17.18
CA GLN A 597 -8.57 0.89 16.00
C GLN A 597 -7.78 1.09 14.70
N GLU A 598 -6.74 1.91 14.72
CA GLU A 598 -5.87 2.09 13.56
C GLU A 598 -5.08 0.83 13.25
N LEU A 599 -4.49 0.21 14.27
CA LEU A 599 -3.73 -1.02 14.12
C LEU A 599 -4.62 -2.19 13.67
N ALA A 600 -5.86 -2.27 14.17
CA ALA A 600 -6.86 -3.24 13.71
C ALA A 600 -7.12 -3.11 12.20
N ARG A 601 -7.38 -1.88 11.70
CA ARG A 601 -7.60 -1.63 10.26
C ARG A 601 -6.40 -2.03 9.41
N LYS A 602 -5.17 -1.81 9.88
CA LYS A 602 -3.95 -2.24 9.19
C LYS A 602 -3.84 -3.77 9.15
N LEU A 603 -4.18 -4.45 10.24
CA LEU A 603 -4.12 -5.92 10.35
C LEU A 603 -5.25 -6.64 9.59
N ASP A 604 -6.48 -6.10 9.56
CA ASP A 604 -7.65 -6.69 8.88
C ASP A 604 -7.51 -6.73 7.35
N SER A 605 -6.59 -5.94 6.79
CA SER A 605 -6.32 -5.91 5.35
C SER A 605 -5.55 -7.13 4.82
N GLN A 606 -5.22 -8.10 5.67
CA GLN A 606 -4.50 -9.34 5.35
C GLN A 606 -5.44 -10.55 5.43
N ASP A 607 -5.22 -11.55 4.57
CA ASP A 607 -5.78 -12.89 4.79
C ASP A 607 -5.20 -13.40 6.13
N GLY A 608 -6.05 -13.53 7.15
CA GLY A 608 -5.69 -13.59 8.57
C GLY A 608 -4.82 -14.76 9.06
N GLU A 609 -4.11 -15.45 8.18
CA GLU A 609 -3.21 -16.58 8.48
C GLU A 609 -1.71 -16.27 8.33
N ASP A 610 -1.34 -15.14 7.69
CA ASP A 610 0.09 -14.77 7.53
C ASP A 610 0.66 -14.09 8.79
N LEU A 611 1.27 -14.91 9.65
CA LEU A 611 1.95 -14.45 10.88
C LEU A 611 3.09 -13.48 10.59
N GLU A 612 3.88 -13.71 9.55
CA GLU A 612 5.11 -12.94 9.29
C GLU A 612 4.73 -11.52 8.85
N ALA A 613 3.74 -11.39 7.96
CA ALA A 613 3.19 -10.10 7.58
C ALA A 613 2.57 -9.34 8.76
N ALA A 614 1.83 -10.03 9.64
CA ALA A 614 1.26 -9.40 10.84
C ALA A 614 2.35 -8.91 11.80
N MET A 615 3.43 -9.70 11.97
CA MET A 615 4.59 -9.33 12.77
C MET A 615 5.31 -8.09 12.22
N GLU A 616 5.44 -7.98 10.90
CA GLU A 616 6.07 -6.81 10.27
C GLU A 616 5.24 -5.55 10.49
N ILE A 617 3.92 -5.62 10.30
CA ILE A 617 2.99 -4.49 10.52
C ILE A 617 3.08 -3.95 11.95
N LEU A 618 3.12 -4.83 12.96
CA LEU A 618 3.25 -4.40 14.36
C LEU A 618 4.54 -3.60 14.59
N ARG A 619 5.64 -4.03 13.96
CA ARG A 619 6.97 -3.40 14.11
C ARG A 619 7.00 -2.06 13.38
N GLU A 620 6.62 -2.04 12.11
CA GLU A 620 6.56 -0.81 11.31
C GLU A 620 5.69 0.25 11.99
N TYR A 621 4.51 -0.15 12.47
CA TYR A 621 3.60 0.74 13.18
C TYR A 621 4.23 1.28 14.48
N ARG A 622 4.87 0.41 15.28
CA ARG A 622 5.60 0.82 16.49
C ARG A 622 6.72 1.80 16.18
N GLN A 623 7.51 1.57 15.13
CA GLN A 623 8.60 2.47 14.74
C GLN A 623 8.08 3.82 14.27
N ALA A 624 7.10 3.83 13.36
CA ALA A 624 6.49 5.03 12.82
C ALA A 624 5.85 5.89 13.92
N TYR A 625 5.03 5.28 14.78
CA TYR A 625 4.35 5.99 15.85
C TYR A 625 5.34 6.55 16.87
N SER A 626 6.37 5.78 17.23
CA SER A 626 7.39 6.27 18.17
C SER A 626 8.22 7.41 17.59
N LEU A 627 8.49 7.41 16.28
CA LEU A 627 9.12 8.55 15.60
C LEU A 627 8.24 9.79 15.68
N ARG A 628 6.93 9.69 15.48
CA ARG A 628 6.01 10.84 15.60
C ARG A 628 6.06 11.46 17.00
N ILE A 629 6.08 10.62 18.05
CA ILE A 629 6.26 11.09 19.43
C ILE A 629 7.61 11.77 19.59
N ALA A 630 8.71 11.13 19.16
CA ALA A 630 10.06 11.69 19.27
C ALA A 630 10.21 13.01 18.50
N ALA A 631 9.60 13.12 17.33
CA ALA A 631 9.59 14.31 16.52
C ALA A 631 8.85 15.47 17.21
N ALA A 632 7.69 15.20 17.81
CA ALA A 632 6.94 16.19 18.56
C ALA A 632 7.63 16.59 19.88
N ASP A 633 8.28 15.64 20.56
CA ASP A 633 9.09 15.86 21.78
C ASP A 633 10.30 16.77 21.47
N VAL A 634 11.06 16.46 20.42
CA VAL A 634 12.19 17.29 19.95
C VAL A 634 11.73 18.69 19.52
N ALA A 635 10.55 18.80 18.92
CA ALA A 635 9.93 20.08 18.56
C ALA A 635 9.32 20.82 19.77
N GLN A 636 9.45 20.29 21.00
CA GLN A 636 8.89 20.84 22.24
C GLN A 636 7.37 21.05 22.17
N LEU A 637 6.67 20.20 21.41
CA LEU A 637 5.21 20.21 21.28
C LEU A 637 4.51 19.32 22.30
N LEU A 638 5.26 18.51 23.06
CA LEU A 638 4.75 17.61 24.07
C LEU A 638 5.23 17.98 25.46
N GLU A 639 4.31 17.93 26.42
CA GLU A 639 4.68 17.86 27.83
C GLU A 639 5.29 16.49 28.17
N ILE A 640 6.13 16.45 29.20
CA ILE A 640 6.93 15.26 29.48
C ILE A 640 6.11 14.03 29.88
N GLU A 641 5.02 14.24 30.63
CA GLU A 641 4.08 13.18 31.02
C GLU A 641 3.37 12.62 29.79
N THR A 642 3.10 13.47 28.80
CA THR A 642 2.37 13.12 27.57
C THR A 642 3.20 12.21 26.66
N ALA A 643 4.52 12.42 26.56
CA ALA A 643 5.39 11.53 25.79
C ALA A 643 5.41 10.11 26.39
N GLY A 644 5.60 9.98 27.71
CA GLY A 644 5.59 8.69 28.40
C GLY A 644 4.24 7.98 28.35
N ALA A 645 3.14 8.73 28.51
CA ALA A 645 1.78 8.21 28.39
C ALA A 645 1.50 7.72 26.95
N SER A 646 1.93 8.47 25.93
CA SER A 646 1.75 8.09 24.51
C SER A 646 2.52 6.82 24.17
N LEU A 647 3.78 6.71 24.60
CA LEU A 647 4.60 5.50 24.42
C LEU A 647 4.00 4.29 25.15
N SER A 648 3.41 4.52 26.33
CA SER A 648 2.71 3.47 27.10
C SER A 648 1.43 3.03 26.39
N ALA A 649 0.63 3.96 25.88
CA ALA A 649 -0.56 3.64 25.09
C ALA A 649 -0.22 2.86 23.81
N LEU A 650 0.86 3.22 23.12
CA LEU A 650 1.38 2.46 21.98
C LEU A 650 1.76 1.03 22.37
N ALA A 651 2.56 0.87 23.43
CA ALA A 651 2.98 -0.45 23.90
C ALA A 651 1.79 -1.34 24.29
N GLU A 652 0.77 -0.76 24.94
CA GLU A 652 -0.47 -1.45 25.27
C GLU A 652 -1.22 -1.91 24.02
N ALA A 653 -1.40 -1.04 23.03
CA ALA A 653 -2.10 -1.38 21.79
C ALA A 653 -1.37 -2.49 21.02
N VAL A 654 -0.04 -2.40 20.90
CA VAL A 654 0.79 -3.44 20.28
C VAL A 654 0.68 -4.76 21.04
N LEU A 655 0.71 -4.73 22.38
CA LEU A 655 0.58 -5.92 23.22
C LEU A 655 -0.81 -6.59 23.08
N CYS A 656 -1.89 -5.80 23.05
CA CYS A 656 -3.25 -6.29 22.83
C CYS A 656 -3.38 -7.00 21.49
N HIS A 657 -2.90 -6.39 20.40
CA HIS A 657 -2.97 -6.97 19.07
C HIS A 657 -2.05 -8.18 18.91
N ALA A 658 -0.86 -8.15 19.50
CA ALA A 658 0.05 -9.29 19.53
C ALA A 658 -0.58 -10.49 20.26
N LEU A 659 -1.37 -10.27 21.32
CA LEU A 659 -2.12 -11.32 22.01
C LEU A 659 -3.19 -11.94 21.10
N VAL A 660 -3.97 -11.11 20.39
CA VAL A 660 -4.98 -11.60 19.42
C VAL A 660 -4.33 -12.44 18.31
N ILE A 661 -3.19 -12.00 17.77
CA ILE A 661 -2.43 -12.76 16.78
C ILE A 661 -1.88 -14.06 17.37
N ALA A 662 -1.42 -14.03 18.62
CA ALA A 662 -0.95 -15.21 19.32
C ALA A 662 -2.07 -16.26 19.47
N GLU A 663 -3.27 -15.83 19.85
CA GLU A 663 -4.46 -16.69 20.00
C GLU A 663 -4.86 -17.34 18.67
N ARG A 664 -4.97 -16.54 17.60
CA ARG A 664 -5.35 -17.02 16.26
C ARG A 664 -4.35 -18.01 15.67
N THR A 665 -3.05 -17.79 15.89
CA THR A 665 -1.98 -18.60 15.28
C THR A 665 -1.50 -19.74 16.16
N LEU A 666 -2.09 -19.93 17.35
CA LEU A 666 -1.70 -20.99 18.27
C LEU A 666 -2.21 -22.35 17.77
N LYS A 667 -1.29 -23.21 17.29
CA LYS A 667 -1.57 -24.59 16.84
C LYS A 667 -1.72 -25.58 18.01
N THR A 668 -2.61 -25.29 18.96
CA THR A 668 -2.89 -26.13 20.15
C THR A 668 -4.40 -26.35 20.25
N PRO A 669 -4.93 -27.47 20.81
CA PRO A 669 -6.37 -27.67 20.96
C PRO A 669 -7.05 -26.48 21.65
N ALA A 670 -8.33 -26.25 21.31
CA ALA A 670 -9.14 -25.15 21.84
C ALA A 670 -9.04 -25.04 23.37
N ALA A 671 -9.12 -23.81 23.89
CA ALA A 671 -8.98 -23.51 25.31
C ALA A 671 -9.86 -24.46 26.15
N PRO A 672 -9.29 -25.18 27.15
CA PRO A 672 -10.07 -26.09 27.97
C PRO A 672 -11.07 -25.31 28.81
N HIS A 673 -12.36 -25.42 28.44
CA HIS A 673 -13.56 -24.98 29.17
C HIS A 673 -13.59 -23.48 29.60
N GLY A 674 -14.47 -22.70 28.96
CA GLY A 674 -15.00 -21.43 29.47
C GLY A 674 -14.40 -20.13 28.91
N SER A 675 -14.95 -19.00 29.37
CA SER A 675 -14.61 -17.61 29.05
C SER A 675 -13.34 -17.08 29.74
N ALA A 676 -12.41 -17.97 30.12
CA ALA A 676 -11.22 -17.57 30.84
C ALA A 676 -10.19 -16.97 29.88
N GLU A 677 -9.74 -15.76 30.17
CA GLU A 677 -8.78 -15.01 29.37
C GLU A 677 -7.41 -14.92 30.05
N LEU A 678 -6.36 -14.75 29.24
CA LEU A 678 -5.03 -14.42 29.74
C LEU A 678 -4.98 -12.94 30.14
N GLY A 679 -4.74 -12.67 31.41
CA GLY A 679 -4.45 -11.33 31.92
C GLY A 679 -2.96 -11.00 31.86
N ILE A 680 -2.64 -9.78 31.42
CA ILE A 680 -1.27 -9.27 31.44
C ILE A 680 -1.19 -8.11 32.43
N ILE A 681 -0.33 -8.26 33.44
CA ILE A 681 -0.03 -7.21 34.43
C ILE A 681 1.26 -6.52 34.00
N ALA A 682 1.19 -5.23 33.71
CA ALA A 682 2.35 -4.39 33.52
C ALA A 682 2.90 -3.93 34.88
N TYR A 683 4.22 -4.00 35.01
CA TYR A 683 5.02 -3.47 36.11
C TYR A 683 5.91 -2.32 35.61
N GLY A 684 6.74 -1.79 36.51
CA GLY A 684 7.77 -0.82 36.15
C GLY A 684 7.22 0.40 35.43
N LYS A 685 7.92 0.82 34.37
CA LYS A 685 7.57 2.02 33.59
C LYS A 685 6.29 1.87 32.78
N LEU A 686 6.00 0.68 32.23
CA LEU A 686 4.72 0.43 31.54
C LEU A 686 3.55 0.53 32.52
N GLY A 687 3.74 -0.03 33.73
CA GLY A 687 2.75 -0.01 34.80
C GLY A 687 2.39 1.40 35.24
N SER A 688 3.40 2.27 35.39
CA SER A 688 3.22 3.67 35.79
C SER A 688 2.95 4.65 34.65
N GLN A 689 2.88 4.16 33.41
CA GLN A 689 2.71 4.97 32.18
C GLN A 689 3.85 5.97 31.91
N GLU A 690 5.08 5.59 32.28
CA GLU A 690 6.30 6.40 32.18
C GLU A 690 7.34 5.74 31.25
N LEU A 691 6.89 5.06 30.18
CA LEU A 691 7.79 4.47 29.19
C LEU A 691 8.64 5.53 28.49
N GLY A 692 9.90 5.20 28.21
CA GLY A 692 10.75 5.91 27.24
C GLY A 692 10.96 5.08 25.96
N TYR A 693 11.54 5.70 24.92
CA TYR A 693 11.66 5.14 23.56
C TYR A 693 12.32 3.75 23.44
N HIS A 694 13.22 3.40 24.36
CA HIS A 694 13.96 2.12 24.38
C HIS A 694 13.67 1.30 25.65
N SER A 695 12.48 1.43 26.22
CA SER A 695 12.13 0.71 27.46
C SER A 695 11.67 -0.70 27.16
N ASP A 696 12.11 -1.65 27.99
CA ASP A 696 11.58 -3.00 28.03
C ASP A 696 10.16 -3.02 28.62
N LEU A 697 9.37 -4.05 28.30
CA LEU A 697 8.05 -4.26 28.89
C LEU A 697 8.15 -5.23 30.08
N ASP A 698 8.12 -4.68 31.30
CA ASP A 698 8.00 -5.46 32.52
C ASP A 698 6.57 -6.04 32.65
N ILE A 699 6.37 -7.32 32.34
CA ILE A 699 5.04 -7.94 32.30
C ILE A 699 4.96 -9.28 33.03
N VAL A 700 3.81 -9.55 33.67
CA VAL A 700 3.50 -10.80 34.36
C VAL A 700 2.17 -11.34 33.85
N PHE A 701 2.12 -12.65 33.58
CA PHE A 701 0.94 -13.32 33.05
C PHE A 701 0.12 -14.01 34.14
N VAL A 702 -1.17 -13.70 34.18
CA VAL A 702 -2.14 -14.30 35.11
C VAL A 702 -3.36 -14.80 34.38
N TYR A 703 -4.10 -15.72 34.98
CA TYR A 703 -5.40 -16.18 34.46
C TYR A 703 -6.34 -16.54 35.60
N GLU A 704 -7.64 -16.56 35.29
CA GLU A 704 -8.67 -16.99 36.23
C GLU A 704 -8.71 -18.52 36.33
N GLN A 705 -8.77 -19.04 37.55
CA GLN A 705 -8.88 -20.47 37.82
C GLN A 705 -10.11 -20.72 38.70
N PRO A 706 -11.10 -21.52 38.25
CA PRO A 706 -12.26 -21.86 39.07
C PRO A 706 -11.87 -22.52 40.39
N ASP A 707 -12.59 -22.20 41.47
CA ASP A 707 -12.30 -22.73 42.82
C ASP A 707 -12.41 -24.27 42.91
N ALA A 708 -13.26 -24.88 42.08
CA ALA A 708 -13.48 -26.31 42.02
C ALA A 708 -13.16 -26.85 40.61
N GLU A 709 -11.90 -26.70 40.19
CA GLU A 709 -11.39 -27.27 38.94
C GLU A 709 -10.62 -28.59 39.20
N ASP A 710 -10.92 -29.62 38.41
CA ASP A 710 -10.20 -30.90 38.46
C ASP A 710 -8.69 -30.71 38.16
N PRO A 711 -7.77 -31.45 38.82
CA PRO A 711 -6.34 -31.29 38.60
C PRO A 711 -5.86 -31.44 37.14
N GLN A 712 -6.51 -32.31 36.36
CA GLN A 712 -6.16 -32.50 34.94
C GLN A 712 -6.59 -31.29 34.11
N ALA A 713 -7.78 -30.73 34.39
CA ALA A 713 -8.27 -29.51 33.74
C ALA A 713 -7.39 -28.29 34.11
N ALA A 714 -7.01 -28.16 35.38
CA ALA A 714 -6.11 -27.09 35.83
C ALA A 714 -4.73 -27.17 35.17
N ALA A 715 -4.17 -28.39 35.01
CA ALA A 715 -2.92 -28.60 34.30
C ALA A 715 -3.04 -28.25 32.80
N ALA A 716 -4.13 -28.64 32.14
CA ALA A 716 -4.39 -28.32 30.74
C ALA A 716 -4.53 -26.81 30.52
N ARG A 717 -5.26 -26.11 31.41
CA ARG A 717 -5.41 -24.64 31.39
C ARG A 717 -4.07 -23.93 31.54
N ARG A 718 -3.26 -24.35 32.52
CA ARG A 718 -1.91 -23.83 32.73
C ARG A 718 -1.01 -24.04 31.51
N HIS A 719 -1.08 -25.22 30.89
CA HIS A 719 -0.32 -25.52 29.68
C HIS A 719 -0.75 -24.64 28.51
N TYR A 720 -2.06 -24.49 28.26
CA TYR A 720 -2.59 -23.63 27.20
C TYR A 720 -2.11 -22.19 27.34
N PHE A 721 -2.32 -21.57 28.52
CA PHE A 721 -1.88 -20.20 28.75
C PHE A 721 -0.35 -20.05 28.74
N GLY A 722 0.39 -21.06 29.20
CA GLY A 722 1.85 -21.07 29.08
C GLY A 722 2.33 -21.04 27.63
N ARG A 723 1.68 -21.81 26.74
CA ARG A 723 1.96 -21.80 25.29
C ARG A 723 1.56 -20.48 24.64
N LEU A 724 0.43 -19.91 25.05
CA LEU A 724 -0.01 -18.61 24.57
C LEU A 724 0.96 -17.49 24.95
N ALA A 725 1.42 -17.45 26.21
CA ALA A 725 2.43 -16.50 26.67
C ALA A 725 3.77 -16.65 25.93
N GLN A 726 4.22 -17.88 25.66
CA GLN A 726 5.41 -18.15 24.83
C GLN A 726 5.23 -17.66 23.40
N ARG A 727 4.04 -17.84 22.82
CA ARG A 727 3.72 -17.40 21.45
C ARG A 727 3.70 -15.88 21.35
N LEU A 728 3.09 -15.20 22.31
CA LEU A 728 3.11 -13.75 22.44
C LEU A 728 4.54 -13.21 22.56
N ALA A 729 5.36 -13.81 23.43
CA ALA A 729 6.77 -13.44 23.57
C ALA A 729 7.51 -13.54 22.23
N HIS A 730 7.33 -14.63 21.49
CA HIS A 730 7.91 -14.80 20.16
C HIS A 730 7.47 -13.70 19.18
N ILE A 731 6.19 -13.34 19.15
CA ILE A 731 5.67 -12.27 18.27
C ILE A 731 6.32 -10.93 18.57
N LEU A 732 6.55 -10.61 19.85
CA LEU A 732 7.12 -9.33 20.28
C LEU A 732 8.64 -9.24 20.08
N THR A 733 9.38 -10.31 20.39
CA THR A 733 10.85 -10.27 20.50
C THR A 733 11.59 -10.80 19.28
N THR A 734 10.92 -11.42 18.31
CA THR A 734 11.61 -11.92 17.10
C THR A 734 12.16 -10.75 16.28
N HIS A 735 13.35 -10.90 15.72
CA HIS A 735 13.95 -9.87 14.88
C HIS A 735 13.53 -10.06 13.41
N THR A 736 12.96 -9.01 12.80
CA THR A 736 12.61 -8.96 11.38
C THR A 736 13.38 -7.80 10.71
N PRO A 737 13.24 -7.54 9.40
CA PRO A 737 13.84 -6.36 8.78
C PRO A 737 13.45 -5.02 9.44
N ALA A 738 12.24 -4.92 10.01
CA ALA A 738 11.80 -3.76 10.82
C ALA A 738 12.20 -3.82 12.31
N GLY A 739 13.06 -4.77 12.71
CA GLY A 739 13.59 -4.92 14.06
C GLY A 739 12.73 -5.79 14.98
N GLU A 740 12.72 -5.48 16.28
CA GLU A 740 11.81 -6.09 17.27
C GLU A 740 10.67 -5.13 17.61
N ALA A 741 9.52 -5.65 18.04
CA ALA A 741 8.42 -4.79 18.50
C ALA A 741 8.75 -4.26 19.90
N TYR A 742 9.00 -5.17 20.84
CA TYR A 742 9.47 -4.88 22.19
C TYR A 742 10.24 -6.06 22.79
N SER A 743 11.31 -5.75 23.51
CA SER A 743 11.88 -6.63 24.52
C SER A 743 10.93 -6.75 25.73
N ILE A 744 10.83 -7.96 26.30
CA ILE A 744 9.97 -8.22 27.47
C ILE A 744 10.78 -8.71 28.66
N ASP A 745 10.42 -8.25 29.86
CA ASP A 745 10.96 -8.73 31.12
C ASP A 745 9.84 -9.35 31.97
N THR A 746 9.97 -10.64 32.30
CA THR A 746 8.98 -11.39 33.08
C THR A 746 9.50 -11.77 34.47
N ARG A 747 10.60 -11.18 34.93
CA ARG A 747 11.29 -11.56 36.18
C ARG A 747 10.53 -11.15 37.45
N LEU A 748 9.56 -10.24 37.37
CA LEU A 748 8.73 -9.81 38.50
C LEU A 748 7.55 -10.75 38.80
N ARG A 749 7.44 -11.89 38.12
CA ARG A 749 6.44 -12.92 38.42
C ARG A 749 6.75 -13.66 39.73
N PRO A 750 5.75 -14.27 40.40
CA PRO A 750 5.98 -15.08 41.59
C PRO A 750 7.08 -16.14 41.41
N GLY A 751 8.08 -16.13 42.31
CA GLY A 751 9.24 -17.03 42.23
C GLY A 751 10.31 -16.62 41.21
N GLY A 752 10.17 -15.46 40.57
CA GLY A 752 11.13 -14.89 39.63
C GLY A 752 11.43 -15.82 38.45
N SER A 753 12.70 -15.89 38.02
CA SER A 753 13.13 -16.74 36.91
C SER A 753 12.85 -18.24 37.12
N SER A 754 12.73 -18.69 38.36
CA SER A 754 12.42 -20.08 38.73
C SER A 754 10.91 -20.37 38.81
N GLY A 755 10.07 -19.33 38.77
CA GLY A 755 8.62 -19.43 38.80
C GLY A 755 8.00 -19.78 37.45
N THR A 756 6.76 -20.28 37.47
CA THR A 756 6.00 -20.60 36.25
C THR A 756 5.72 -19.35 35.42
N VAL A 757 5.74 -19.48 34.09
CA VAL A 757 5.53 -18.35 33.15
C VAL A 757 4.15 -17.70 33.34
N VAL A 758 3.13 -18.51 33.64
CA VAL A 758 1.75 -18.06 33.91
C VAL A 758 1.34 -18.51 35.31
N THR A 759 0.59 -17.67 36.03
CA THR A 759 0.19 -17.93 37.42
C THR A 759 -1.33 -17.72 37.60
N PRO A 760 -2.07 -18.66 38.22
CA PRO A 760 -3.45 -18.41 38.62
C PRO A 760 -3.56 -17.16 39.50
N ILE A 761 -4.56 -16.30 39.27
CA ILE A 761 -4.68 -15.03 40.02
C ILE A 761 -4.79 -15.24 41.54
N LYS A 762 -5.39 -16.36 41.96
CA LYS A 762 -5.47 -16.78 43.38
C LYS A 762 -4.10 -17.11 43.97
N ALA A 763 -3.27 -17.86 43.23
CA ALA A 763 -1.90 -18.18 43.64
C ALA A 763 -1.00 -16.94 43.66
N TYR A 764 -1.23 -16.01 42.73
CA TYR A 764 -0.58 -14.71 42.71
C TYR A 764 -0.91 -13.89 43.98
N HIS A 765 -2.19 -13.83 44.38
CA HIS A 765 -2.60 -13.19 45.63
C HIS A 765 -1.99 -13.85 46.88
N GLU A 766 -2.02 -15.18 46.95
CA GLU A 766 -1.45 -15.94 48.07
C GLU A 766 0.04 -15.65 48.20
N TYR A 767 0.79 -15.75 47.10
CA TYR A 767 2.22 -15.43 47.07
C TYR A 767 2.52 -14.02 47.57
N LEU A 768 1.80 -13.01 47.06
CA LEU A 768 1.96 -11.62 47.50
C LEU A 768 1.63 -11.41 48.98
N SER A 769 0.76 -12.25 49.56
CA SER A 769 0.32 -12.13 50.94
C SER A 769 1.24 -12.83 51.93
N THR A 770 1.87 -13.94 51.55
CA THR A 770 2.59 -14.82 52.48
C THR A 770 4.08 -14.94 52.23
N SER A 771 4.54 -14.71 50.99
CA SER A 771 5.87 -15.13 50.54
C SER A 771 6.66 -14.03 49.85
N ALA A 772 6.00 -13.02 49.31
CA ALA A 772 6.65 -11.93 48.60
C ALA A 772 7.51 -11.06 49.53
N TRP A 773 8.69 -10.68 49.02
CA TRP A 773 9.58 -9.75 49.69
C TRP A 773 9.06 -8.31 49.57
N THR A 774 9.52 -7.42 50.47
CA THR A 774 9.13 -6.00 50.46
C THR A 774 9.38 -5.30 49.11
N PHE A 775 10.44 -5.67 48.38
CA PHE A 775 10.73 -5.09 47.06
C PHE A 775 9.71 -5.50 45.99
N GLU A 776 9.03 -6.63 46.16
CA GLU A 776 7.97 -7.07 45.24
C GLU A 776 6.69 -6.28 45.50
N HIS A 777 6.39 -5.96 46.77
CA HIS A 777 5.34 -5.00 47.13
C HIS A 777 5.67 -3.58 46.63
N GLN A 778 6.95 -3.19 46.69
CA GLN A 778 7.43 -1.93 46.13
C GLN A 778 7.18 -1.87 44.62
N ALA A 779 7.52 -2.93 43.88
CA ALA A 779 7.24 -3.02 42.45
C ALA A 779 5.72 -3.00 42.15
N LEU A 780 4.91 -3.60 43.02
CA LEU A 780 3.44 -3.64 42.91
C LEU A 780 2.78 -2.24 42.98
N VAL A 781 3.44 -1.24 43.59
CA VAL A 781 2.95 0.14 43.62
C VAL A 781 2.69 0.66 42.21
N ARG A 782 3.55 0.33 41.24
CA ARG A 782 3.41 0.77 39.84
C ARG A 782 2.54 -0.16 39.00
N ALA A 783 2.18 -1.35 39.50
CA ALA A 783 1.58 -2.37 38.67
C ALA A 783 0.13 -2.05 38.24
N ARG A 784 -0.24 -2.45 37.02
CA ARG A 784 -1.63 -2.39 36.50
C ARG A 784 -1.91 -3.49 35.50
N MET A 785 -3.18 -3.87 35.37
CA MET A 785 -3.60 -4.83 34.35
C MET A 785 -3.84 -4.14 33.00
N ILE A 786 -3.22 -4.67 31.94
CA ILE A 786 -3.35 -4.18 30.55
C ILE A 786 -4.47 -4.93 29.83
N THR A 787 -4.48 -6.26 29.93
CA THR A 787 -5.42 -7.15 29.24
C THR A 787 -6.11 -8.09 30.23
N GLY A 788 -7.22 -8.69 29.81
CA GLY A 788 -8.02 -9.64 30.56
C GLY A 788 -9.43 -9.13 30.84
N SER A 789 -10.32 -10.08 31.13
CA SER A 789 -11.73 -9.83 31.42
C SER A 789 -11.94 -8.82 32.55
N ASP A 790 -13.08 -8.13 32.55
CA ASP A 790 -13.44 -7.15 33.58
C ASP A 790 -13.37 -7.74 35.00
N ALA A 791 -13.77 -9.01 35.15
CA ALA A 791 -13.67 -9.74 36.41
C ALA A 791 -12.21 -9.91 36.86
N LEU A 792 -11.31 -10.30 35.95
CA LEU A 792 -9.89 -10.48 36.24
C LEU A 792 -9.21 -9.14 36.59
N ARG A 793 -9.57 -8.06 35.88
CA ARG A 793 -9.10 -6.68 36.16
C ARG A 793 -9.52 -6.22 37.54
N GLN A 794 -10.81 -6.36 37.86
CA GLN A 794 -11.34 -6.00 39.18
C GLN A 794 -10.63 -6.80 40.28
N ARG A 795 -10.43 -8.11 40.06
CA ARG A 795 -9.78 -8.98 41.03
C ARG A 795 -8.33 -8.58 41.28
N PHE A 796 -7.58 -8.24 40.23
CA PHE A 796 -6.21 -7.74 40.37
C PHE A 796 -6.16 -6.43 41.15
N GLU A 797 -7.05 -5.47 40.87
CA GLU A 797 -7.10 -4.20 41.61
C GLU A 797 -7.44 -4.39 43.10
N GLU A 798 -8.37 -5.31 43.42
CA GLU A 798 -8.64 -5.71 44.80
C GLU A 798 -7.41 -6.29 45.51
N ILE A 799 -6.70 -7.19 44.83
CA ILE A 799 -5.45 -7.81 45.35
C ILE A 799 -4.40 -6.74 45.60
N ARG A 800 -4.14 -5.90 44.60
CA ARG A 800 -3.15 -4.82 44.69
C ARG A 800 -3.49 -3.86 45.84
N HIS A 801 -4.74 -3.39 45.90
CA HIS A 801 -5.19 -2.51 46.99
C HIS A 801 -4.98 -3.16 48.36
N ARG A 802 -5.40 -4.42 48.55
CA ARG A 802 -5.23 -5.13 49.83
C ARG A 802 -3.77 -5.28 50.23
N VAL A 803 -2.90 -5.69 49.30
CA VAL A 803 -1.47 -5.88 49.57
C VAL A 803 -0.80 -4.55 49.93
N LEU A 804 -1.10 -3.47 49.19
CA LEU A 804 -0.52 -2.15 49.47
C LEU A 804 -1.01 -1.58 50.81
N CYS A 805 -2.27 -1.80 51.19
CA CYS A 805 -2.87 -1.33 52.46
C CYS A 805 -2.56 -2.23 53.68
N GLN A 806 -1.67 -3.23 53.57
CA GLN A 806 -1.26 -4.03 54.73
C GLN A 806 -0.57 -3.16 55.79
N PRO A 807 -0.84 -3.37 57.08
CA PRO A 807 -0.12 -2.69 58.15
C PRO A 807 1.35 -3.14 58.15
N ARG A 808 2.28 -2.18 58.19
CA ARG A 808 3.73 -2.45 58.17
C ARG A 808 4.41 -1.78 59.36
N GLU A 809 5.40 -2.46 59.91
CA GLU A 809 6.29 -1.87 60.91
C GLU A 809 7.30 -0.96 60.21
N THR A 810 7.23 0.35 60.48
CA THR A 810 8.00 1.40 59.77
C THR A 810 9.51 1.11 59.76
N SER A 811 10.08 0.69 60.90
CA SER A 811 11.52 0.41 61.04
C SER A 811 12.01 -0.72 60.13
N LYS A 812 11.21 -1.79 59.98
CA LYS A 812 11.51 -2.92 59.09
C LYS A 812 11.36 -2.53 57.63
N LEU A 813 10.34 -1.75 57.30
CA LEU A 813 10.11 -1.24 55.94
C LEU A 813 11.28 -0.32 55.52
N GLN A 814 11.65 0.66 56.34
CA GLN A 814 12.80 1.55 56.10
C GLN A 814 14.08 0.75 55.83
N ARG A 815 14.39 -0.24 56.68
CA ARG A 815 15.58 -1.09 56.51
C ARG A 815 15.54 -1.85 55.18
N ALA A 816 14.42 -2.50 54.86
CA ALA A 816 14.28 -3.24 53.61
C ALA A 816 14.44 -2.35 52.37
N MET A 817 13.89 -1.14 52.38
CA MET A 817 14.02 -0.17 51.29
C MET A 817 15.47 0.29 51.11
N ARG A 818 16.17 0.64 52.20
CA ARG A 818 17.59 1.04 52.15
C ARG A 818 18.50 -0.09 51.66
N ASP A 819 18.36 -1.28 52.22
CA ASP A 819 19.20 -2.43 51.87
C ASP A 819 19.05 -2.78 50.39
N MET A 820 17.82 -2.76 49.87
CA MET A 820 17.54 -2.98 48.46
C MET A 820 18.14 -1.89 47.58
N ARG A 821 17.96 -0.61 47.95
CA ARG A 821 18.53 0.51 47.18
C ARG A 821 20.05 0.45 47.15
N GLN A 822 20.69 0.14 48.27
CA GLN A 822 22.14 0.04 48.39
C GLN A 822 22.69 -1.06 47.47
N ARG A 823 22.04 -2.24 47.44
CA ARG A 823 22.39 -3.32 46.50
C ARG A 823 22.26 -2.87 45.05
N MET A 824 21.19 -2.17 44.69
CA MET A 824 21.03 -1.63 43.33
C MET A 824 22.13 -0.64 42.96
N ARG A 825 22.53 0.28 43.88
CA ARG A 825 23.64 1.22 43.62
C ARG A 825 24.96 0.48 43.36
N GLN A 826 25.29 -0.53 44.16
CA GLN A 826 26.53 -1.32 44.00
C GLN A 826 26.62 -2.03 42.65
N HIS A 827 25.49 -2.42 42.06
CA HIS A 827 25.46 -3.08 40.75
C HIS A 827 25.48 -2.10 39.57
N HIS A 828 24.96 -0.89 39.72
CA HIS A 828 24.77 0.08 38.62
C HIS A 828 25.77 1.24 38.61
N SER A 829 26.28 1.71 39.76
CA SER A 829 27.24 2.83 39.83
C SER A 829 28.67 2.31 39.54
N ARG A 830 29.13 2.51 38.29
CA ARG A 830 30.51 2.18 37.84
C ARG A 830 31.13 3.30 36.98
N HIS A 831 31.11 4.54 37.45
CA HIS A 831 31.81 5.66 36.79
C HIS A 831 32.87 6.29 37.70
N SER A 832 33.81 7.01 37.10
CA SER A 832 34.84 7.79 37.79
C SER A 832 34.21 8.87 38.68
N GLY A 833 34.86 9.19 39.81
CA GLY A 833 34.33 10.09 40.86
C GLY A 833 34.17 11.57 40.47
N SER A 834 34.18 11.93 39.19
CA SER A 834 33.96 13.30 38.68
C SER A 834 32.57 13.51 38.04
N ASP A 835 31.79 12.44 37.89
CA ASP A 835 30.53 12.43 37.14
C ASP A 835 29.36 12.06 38.06
N PHE A 836 28.16 12.53 37.72
CA PHE A 836 26.88 12.21 38.37
C PHE A 836 26.00 11.38 37.42
N ASP A 837 25.66 10.16 37.82
CA ASP A 837 24.62 9.36 37.14
C ASP A 837 23.23 9.85 37.55
N LEU A 838 22.56 10.55 36.64
CA LEU A 838 21.25 11.17 36.84
C LEU A 838 20.18 10.20 37.35
N LYS A 839 20.33 8.91 37.04
CA LYS A 839 19.36 7.88 37.40
C LYS A 839 19.74 7.17 38.69
N HIS A 840 20.98 6.69 38.79
CA HIS A 840 21.37 5.70 39.80
C HIS A 840 22.13 6.25 41.00
N ASP A 841 22.68 7.47 40.94
CA ASP A 841 23.40 8.05 42.06
C ASP A 841 22.48 8.64 43.13
N ALA A 842 23.09 9.05 44.26
CA ALA A 842 22.39 9.68 45.37
C ALA A 842 21.79 11.03 44.95
N GLY A 843 20.49 11.18 45.15
CA GLY A 843 19.73 12.34 44.67
C GLY A 843 19.33 12.26 43.20
N GLY A 844 19.40 11.08 42.57
CA GLY A 844 18.94 10.81 41.21
C GLY A 844 17.48 10.36 41.11
N ILE A 845 17.02 10.06 39.89
CA ILE A 845 15.62 9.67 39.59
C ILE A 845 15.17 8.46 40.44
N VAL A 846 16.00 7.42 40.56
CA VAL A 846 15.62 6.19 41.27
C VAL A 846 15.42 6.42 42.77
N ASP A 847 16.06 7.44 43.36
CA ASP A 847 15.80 7.79 44.76
C ASP A 847 14.39 8.37 44.95
N ILE A 848 13.93 9.22 44.02
CA ILE A 848 12.57 9.76 44.02
C ILE A 848 11.55 8.63 43.86
N GLU A 849 11.79 7.70 42.92
CA GLU A 849 10.92 6.52 42.72
C GLU A 849 10.82 5.67 44.01
N PHE A 850 11.97 5.39 44.64
CA PHE A 850 12.03 4.64 45.90
C PHE A 850 11.29 5.35 47.03
N LEU A 851 11.45 6.67 47.15
CA LEU A 851 10.74 7.48 48.14
C LEU A 851 9.23 7.42 47.92
N CYS A 852 8.75 7.59 46.69
CA CYS A 852 7.33 7.50 46.37
C CYS A 852 6.76 6.12 46.76
N GLN A 853 7.44 5.04 46.36
CA GLN A 853 6.99 3.68 46.66
C GLN A 853 7.03 3.38 48.17
N TYR A 854 8.08 3.82 48.87
CA TYR A 854 8.18 3.71 50.32
C TYR A 854 7.02 4.41 51.02
N LEU A 855 6.74 5.67 50.66
CA LEU A 855 5.71 6.49 51.27
C LEU A 855 4.31 5.91 51.01
N VAL A 856 4.06 5.34 49.82
CA VAL A 856 2.83 4.57 49.56
C VAL A 856 2.75 3.36 50.49
N LEU A 857 3.80 2.53 50.59
CA LEU A 857 3.76 1.34 51.46
C LEU A 857 3.66 1.68 52.96
N LYS A 858 4.19 2.82 53.38
CA LYS A 858 4.14 3.36 54.75
C LYS A 858 2.73 3.84 55.09
N PHE A 859 2.11 4.62 54.22
CA PHE A 859 0.87 5.34 54.53
C PHE A 859 -0.40 4.72 53.97
N ALA A 860 -0.34 3.82 52.98
CA ALA A 860 -1.54 3.28 52.31
C ALA A 860 -2.52 2.56 53.26
N HIS A 861 -2.05 2.02 54.40
CA HIS A 861 -2.94 1.46 55.41
C HIS A 861 -3.87 2.51 56.04
N GLN A 862 -3.35 3.72 56.27
CA GLN A 862 -4.07 4.84 56.90
C GLN A 862 -4.78 5.71 55.86
N THR A 863 -4.18 5.82 54.67
CA THR A 863 -4.67 6.60 53.53
C THR A 863 -4.78 5.70 52.29
N PRO A 864 -5.83 4.87 52.17
CA PRO A 864 -5.99 3.96 51.03
C PRO A 864 -6.05 4.66 49.65
N ALA A 865 -6.39 5.95 49.61
CA ALA A 865 -6.41 6.73 48.37
C ALA A 865 -5.04 6.75 47.65
N LEU A 866 -3.93 6.57 48.38
CA LEU A 866 -2.57 6.48 47.84
C LEU A 866 -2.37 5.32 46.86
N THR A 867 -3.24 4.30 46.87
CA THR A 867 -3.13 3.18 45.93
C THR A 867 -3.77 3.47 44.56
N ARG A 868 -4.46 4.60 44.37
CA ARG A 868 -5.17 4.93 43.13
C ARG A 868 -4.21 5.25 41.98
N HIS A 869 -3.15 6.00 42.28
CA HIS A 869 -2.18 6.47 41.30
C HIS A 869 -0.94 5.56 41.24
N ARG A 870 -0.23 5.60 40.11
CA ARG A 870 0.92 4.72 39.81
C ARG A 870 2.15 5.50 39.33
N GLY A 871 1.95 6.62 38.64
CA GLY A 871 3.01 7.55 38.23
C GLY A 871 3.49 8.40 39.41
N ASN A 872 4.79 8.69 39.43
CA ASN A 872 5.43 9.33 40.58
C ASN A 872 4.89 10.73 40.86
N LEU A 873 4.67 11.55 39.83
CA LEU A 873 4.13 12.91 39.97
C LEU A 873 2.73 12.92 40.60
N ARG A 874 1.86 11.97 40.19
CA ARG A 874 0.52 11.81 40.77
C ARG A 874 0.58 11.27 42.20
N ILE A 875 1.52 10.37 42.50
CA ILE A 875 1.75 9.88 43.86
C ILE A 875 2.21 11.02 44.78
N LEU A 876 3.15 11.87 44.33
CA LEU A 876 3.61 13.04 45.09
C LEU A 876 2.47 14.03 45.38
N SER A 877 1.61 14.27 44.39
CA SER A 877 0.42 15.11 44.55
C SER A 877 -0.55 14.56 45.61
N GLU A 878 -0.84 13.25 45.57
CA GLU A 878 -1.73 12.60 46.55
C GLU A 878 -1.10 12.55 47.96
N LEU A 879 0.22 12.33 48.06
CA LEU A 879 0.95 12.38 49.32
C LEU A 879 0.89 13.78 49.96
N ALA A 880 0.98 14.84 49.16
CA ALA A 880 0.80 16.21 49.65
C ALA A 880 -0.65 16.47 50.10
N ALA A 881 -1.63 16.06 49.29
CA ALA A 881 -3.05 16.26 49.57
C ALA A 881 -3.52 15.54 50.84
N SER A 882 -2.93 14.37 51.12
CA SER A 882 -3.22 13.57 52.31
C SER A 882 -2.37 13.92 53.54
N GLY A 883 -1.42 14.85 53.42
CA GLY A 883 -0.52 15.24 54.50
C GLY A 883 0.58 14.22 54.83
N GLY A 884 0.84 13.27 53.94
CA GLY A 884 1.93 12.29 54.08
C GLY A 884 3.32 12.90 53.96
N ILE A 885 3.45 14.00 53.20
CA ILE A 885 4.64 14.88 53.15
C ILE A 885 4.18 16.34 53.04
N ALA A 886 5.08 17.28 53.37
CA ALA A 886 4.78 18.71 53.22
C ALA A 886 4.58 19.08 51.74
N SER A 887 3.62 19.97 51.46
CA SER A 887 3.29 20.38 50.08
C SER A 887 4.48 21.01 49.34
N GLU A 888 5.33 21.75 50.06
CA GLU A 888 6.57 22.33 49.50
C GLU A 888 7.56 21.24 49.08
N THR A 889 7.74 20.19 49.90
CA THR A 889 8.58 19.03 49.57
C THR A 889 8.06 18.29 48.34
N ALA A 890 6.75 18.05 48.27
CA ALA A 890 6.14 17.38 47.12
C ALA A 890 6.32 18.18 45.82
N LYS A 891 6.19 19.52 45.90
CA LYS A 891 6.43 20.40 44.76
C LYS A 891 7.88 20.35 44.31
N THR A 892 8.84 20.48 45.23
CA THR A 892 10.27 20.38 44.92
C THR A 892 10.60 19.07 44.23
N LEU A 893 10.13 17.93 44.75
CA LEU A 893 10.36 16.63 44.12
C LEU A 893 9.71 16.51 42.73
N SER A 894 8.51 17.07 42.55
CA SER A 894 7.79 17.04 41.28
C SER A 894 8.52 17.87 40.21
N ASP A 895 8.92 19.09 40.57
CA ASP A 895 9.68 19.98 39.69
C ASP A 895 11.04 19.37 39.33
N THR A 896 11.76 18.81 40.31
CA THR A 896 13.04 18.12 40.09
C THR A 896 12.86 16.88 39.20
N LEU A 897 11.83 16.05 39.44
CA LEU A 897 11.60 14.87 38.64
C LEU A 897 11.28 15.23 37.18
N ALA A 898 10.47 16.27 36.95
CA ALA A 898 10.18 16.75 35.60
C ALA A 898 11.44 17.22 34.87
N GLN A 899 12.31 17.98 35.55
CA GLN A 899 13.60 18.41 34.99
C GLN A 899 14.53 17.23 34.70
N TYR A 900 14.61 16.26 35.60
CA TYR A 900 15.46 15.08 35.41
C TYR A 900 14.99 14.21 34.25
N LEU A 901 13.68 13.96 34.14
CA LEU A 901 13.12 13.22 33.01
C LEU A 901 13.38 13.95 31.69
N SER A 902 13.28 15.29 31.69
CA SER A 902 13.52 16.11 30.48
C SER A 902 14.97 15.98 30.05
N LYS A 903 15.89 16.09 31.02
CA LYS A 903 17.31 15.91 30.76
C LYS A 903 17.65 14.48 30.34
N GLU A 904 17.03 13.47 30.93
CA GLU A 904 17.22 12.06 30.55
C GLU A 904 16.79 11.83 29.09
N ASN A 905 15.64 12.38 28.67
CA ASN A 905 15.14 12.28 27.30
C ASN A 905 16.04 13.03 26.31
N GLU A 906 16.48 14.26 26.63
CA GLU A 906 17.44 15.03 25.81
C GLU A 906 18.75 14.25 25.60
N LEU A 907 19.28 13.61 26.64
CA LEU A 907 20.51 12.82 26.55
C LEU A 907 20.29 11.57 25.69
N LYS A 908 19.17 10.86 25.85
CA LYS A 908 18.82 9.68 25.03
C LYS A 908 18.67 10.05 23.56
N LEU A 909 17.92 11.10 23.24
CA LEU A 909 17.73 11.60 21.88
C LEU A 909 19.04 12.15 21.28
N GLY A 910 20.03 12.47 22.12
CA GLY A 910 21.39 12.82 21.71
C GLY A 910 22.39 11.65 21.68
N ARG A 911 21.98 10.40 21.94
CA ARG A 911 22.87 9.22 22.09
C ARG A 911 23.96 9.39 23.15
N ARG A 912 23.68 10.18 24.19
CA ARG A 912 24.59 10.43 25.32
C ARG A 912 24.17 9.59 26.52
N LYS A 913 25.16 9.11 27.29
CA LYS A 913 24.89 8.47 28.59
C LYS A 913 24.31 9.50 29.54
N ALA A 914 23.51 9.06 30.52
CA ALA A 914 22.91 9.89 31.56
C ALA A 914 23.94 10.31 32.65
N LEU A 915 25.17 10.62 32.22
CA LEU A 915 26.29 11.06 33.06
C LEU A 915 26.48 12.55 32.87
N LEU A 916 26.39 13.30 33.95
CA LEU A 916 26.51 14.75 33.98
C LEU A 916 27.73 15.16 34.83
N PRO A 917 28.25 16.40 34.67
CA PRO A 917 29.24 16.92 35.61
C PRO A 917 28.73 16.84 37.05
N GLU A 918 29.59 16.50 38.01
CA GLU A 918 29.21 16.36 39.43
C GLU A 918 28.54 17.62 40.01
N THR A 919 28.82 18.81 39.48
CA THR A 919 28.21 20.07 39.91
C THR A 919 26.75 20.26 39.45
N SER A 920 26.26 19.39 38.56
CA SER A 920 24.90 19.48 38.01
C SER A 920 23.85 19.16 39.07
N PHE A 921 22.77 19.95 39.09
CA PHE A 921 21.61 19.78 39.97
C PHE A 921 21.96 19.65 41.47
N ALA A 922 23.03 20.31 41.92
CA ALA A 922 23.49 20.16 43.31
C ALA A 922 22.42 20.50 44.37
N PRO A 923 21.64 21.61 44.25
CA PRO A 923 20.57 21.92 45.20
C PRO A 923 19.45 20.87 45.23
N GLU A 924 19.03 20.40 44.05
CA GLU A 924 17.98 19.40 43.89
C GLU A 924 18.41 18.04 44.46
N ARG A 925 19.65 17.63 44.17
CA ARG A 925 20.25 16.41 44.73
C ARG A 925 20.33 16.47 46.24
N GLU A 926 20.74 17.60 46.80
CA GLU A 926 20.80 17.78 48.26
C GLU A 926 19.41 17.70 48.90
N ALA A 927 18.38 18.28 48.25
CA ALA A 927 17.00 18.20 48.73
C ALA A 927 16.48 16.75 48.77
N ILE A 928 16.72 15.97 47.70
CA ILE A 928 16.33 14.55 47.66
C ILE A 928 17.09 13.75 48.72
N GLN A 929 18.40 13.98 48.85
CA GLN A 929 19.22 13.28 49.86
C GLN A 929 18.82 13.65 51.29
N ARG A 930 18.41 14.89 51.54
CA ARG A 930 17.91 15.32 52.85
C ARG A 930 16.63 14.57 53.20
N LEU A 931 15.67 14.53 52.28
CA LEU A 931 14.43 13.79 52.49
C LEU A 931 14.68 12.28 52.63
N TRP A 932 15.61 11.74 51.84
CA TRP A 932 16.05 10.35 51.98
C TRP A 932 16.55 10.07 53.41
N ARG A 933 17.39 10.95 53.97
CA ARG A 933 17.86 10.82 55.36
C ARG A 933 16.72 10.92 56.36
N GLU A 934 15.83 11.90 56.21
CA GLU A 934 14.67 12.12 57.10
C GLU A 934 13.72 10.92 57.12
N GLU A 935 13.40 10.38 55.95
CA GLU A 935 12.37 9.34 55.81
C GLU A 935 12.89 7.92 55.97
N LEU A 936 14.13 7.66 55.57
CA LEU A 936 14.69 6.30 55.53
C LEU A 936 15.83 6.10 56.52
N GLU A 937 16.57 7.11 56.95
CA GLU A 937 17.76 6.95 57.82
C GLU A 937 17.55 7.40 59.27
N HIS A 938 16.69 8.39 59.51
CA HIS A 938 16.34 8.81 60.86
C HIS A 938 15.40 7.81 61.53
N THR A 939 15.91 7.13 62.55
CA THR A 939 15.09 6.51 63.59
C THR A 939 14.53 7.62 64.47
N SER A 940 13.22 7.84 64.44
CA SER A 940 12.54 8.54 65.53
C SER A 940 12.89 7.82 66.83
N SER A 941 13.60 8.52 67.71
CA SER A 941 13.89 8.11 69.10
C SER A 941 12.61 8.01 69.91
#